data_AF-A0A7M7N6G6-F1
#
_entry.id   AF-A0A7M7N6G6-F1
#
_cell.length_a   1.000
_cell.length_b   1.000
_cell.length_c   1.000
_cell.angle_alpha   90.00
_cell.angle_beta   90.00
_cell.angle_gamma   90.00
#
_symmetry.space_group_name_H-M   'P 1'
#
loop_
_entity.id
_entity.type
_entity.pdbx_description
1 polymer ?
#
loop_
_entity_poly.entity_id
_entity_poly.type
_entity_poly.pdbx_seq_one_letter_code
_entity_poly.pdbx_strand_id
1 'polypeptide(L)'
;MADLDTEVDLLPSIRQLISSVASSIQRSSTLATAEDMMVHLEGTDVNFHRYELVKYIKGRTEAVLGPLIEEEIERRNLDMPNRATEEVLVRDVTERVINDQACTDMKHSLKLSTRSAVDRLIQAYDDDKRQRTSQGSYAPSYRYPERTTNSFNPSSGDDDSSFDDSLNQSSFMFMNQEQFTNITESLDSSQPLQWRREALQKLLQVPPSDVLACENWGRMKKGLVAALADPDEGLSESSLRFHARMFGSNSHNVMREMYTNLIDHLSNEFKALGSKGGMAVHHGIDATQYPAQKLLRRFRLVNEFQLEIPKYWIRFPDKFLQDLTDSTLNFLVMKPSKPSEAITPMHYISLLDPKALWFKKWMHGHYSRTIILGHLKDKNTLLVNAVTQCLEFVDSRAAWLDSMNDLSDRFNMNRLDSSRRTKYTEKELEFLVFIQSLSILGRLLVYDNGRQLFPVKVHGKEVTLTELVRSLLPLITKRSFQVNMPTDTGAPSPAMLVTEMLKIVSTDRAACVECLCKDEVVTDILKPVNDWLNKDQPSSDLTMLCVAEVLSAMASWETGTKLLLYGENGSTFQHTPNAAVHIISEFCKRAMDQPVGTEFLTQPSRPVIGVFLYVCRQLYCTPEGLLILHPYGLHHSVANAWREVSREVELGDTPVMEESEVTPENMEARDAFMWEQNLLDNLLNFAGTPKGMLLLQQTGVINECVAYMYGRYTKKLQVSKMEKFGYGTMVTQVSATAPGMAALQSSGFIKALTTEMWSVLECGKDDHPSVQRPAPYPTQPMDRITHKYFLNMVNLLSAFPAVYEVLANQPLKNKESYSFREMPETIPDVIDRLILVDSEAKQHSLFNLEESNVFGLRLLSVLVSCLDTLLLLETQYRIWDRLLEAQMNNCMEKGEVMVDALSIERTHILVRSYVIGGPRERILPPRTLSEDQEEPFPWPVVTCFPVPKEYIPAVSRPSALKQDIDLSRALSNVNNTIDWLANCRETFVNVLMDKHDALNSKTLADLLEQVVNVQSELPEFQIIPTRQGVFKDSFIKNLSRIFQ
;
A
#
# COMPACT_ATOMS: atom_id res chain seq x y z
N MET A 1 -7.15 -48.51 5.39
CA MET A 1 -6.08 -49.47 5.75
C MET A 1 -5.23 -49.76 4.53
N ALA A 2 -4.02 -49.20 4.48
CA ALA A 2 -2.82 -49.56 3.70
C ALA A 2 -2.02 -48.26 3.46
N ASP A 3 -1.06 -47.97 4.36
CA ASP A 3 0.12 -47.08 4.20
C ASP A 3 0.62 -46.42 5.52
N LEU A 4 0.50 -47.07 6.68
CA LEU A 4 0.97 -46.52 7.97
C LEU A 4 2.17 -47.24 8.60
N ASP A 5 2.82 -48.16 7.87
CA ASP A 5 3.96 -48.94 8.37
C ASP A 5 5.32 -48.51 7.79
N THR A 6 5.44 -47.30 7.26
CA THR A 6 6.76 -46.71 7.02
C THR A 6 7.27 -46.09 8.30
N GLU A 7 8.33 -46.66 8.85
CA GLU A 7 9.05 -46.18 10.04
C GLU A 7 9.62 -44.78 9.73
N VAL A 8 8.87 -43.73 10.06
CA VAL A 8 9.27 -42.33 9.78
C VAL A 8 10.49 -41.98 10.62
N ASP A 9 11.60 -41.60 9.98
CA ASP A 9 12.80 -41.12 10.67
C ASP A 9 12.52 -39.74 11.29
N LEU A 10 12.46 -39.69 12.63
CA LEU A 10 12.18 -38.47 13.39
C LEU A 10 13.42 -37.56 13.52
N LEU A 11 14.60 -38.02 13.10
CA LEU A 11 15.85 -37.27 13.23
C LEU A 11 15.82 -35.87 12.57
N PRO A 12 15.29 -35.68 11.34
CA PRO A 12 15.20 -34.36 10.71
C PRO A 12 14.27 -33.41 11.46
N SER A 13 13.13 -33.92 11.95
CA SER A 13 12.14 -33.13 12.70
C SER A 13 12.67 -32.70 14.07
N ILE A 14 13.44 -33.57 14.74
CA ILE A 14 14.12 -33.25 16.00
C ILE A 14 15.23 -32.22 15.76
N ARG A 15 16.01 -32.33 14.68
CA ARG A 15 17.03 -31.33 14.30
C ARG A 15 16.40 -29.97 14.02
N GLN A 16 15.28 -29.95 13.31
CA GLN A 16 14.53 -28.72 13.04
C GLN A 16 14.11 -28.05 14.35
N LEU A 17 13.49 -28.81 15.26
CA LEU A 17 13.08 -28.29 16.57
C LEU A 17 14.27 -27.72 17.35
N ILE A 18 15.38 -28.48 17.47
CA ILE A 18 16.57 -28.01 18.19
C ILE A 18 17.13 -26.74 17.54
N SER A 19 17.18 -26.66 16.20
CA SER A 19 17.69 -25.48 15.50
C SER A 19 16.83 -24.23 15.69
N SER A 20 15.50 -24.38 15.75
CA SER A 20 14.59 -23.25 15.93
C SER A 20 14.61 -22.72 17.36
N VAL A 21 14.75 -23.60 18.35
CA VAL A 21 14.84 -23.20 19.77
C VAL A 21 16.27 -22.91 20.23
N ALA A 22 17.29 -23.16 19.39
CA ALA A 22 18.71 -22.99 19.74
C ALA A 22 19.04 -21.57 20.26
N SER A 23 18.52 -20.54 19.60
CA SER A 23 18.76 -19.14 20.00
C SER A 23 18.09 -18.78 21.34
N SER A 24 17.03 -19.49 21.73
CA SER A 24 16.34 -19.34 23.01
C SER A 24 17.09 -20.10 24.11
N ILE A 25 17.55 -21.32 23.81
CA ILE A 25 18.40 -22.11 24.71
C ILE A 25 19.72 -21.37 25.00
N GLN A 26 20.35 -20.76 23.99
CA GLN A 26 21.60 -19.99 24.17
C GLN A 26 21.45 -18.74 25.05
N ARG A 27 20.23 -18.22 25.23
CA ARG A 27 19.95 -17.10 26.16
C ARG A 27 19.75 -17.56 27.60
N SER A 28 19.56 -18.86 27.83
CA SER A 28 19.45 -19.41 29.18
C SER A 28 20.84 -19.48 29.83
N SER A 29 20.99 -18.91 31.03
CA SER A 29 22.27 -18.83 31.72
C SER A 29 22.66 -20.13 32.46
N THR A 30 21.71 -21.06 32.64
CA THR A 30 21.92 -22.35 33.33
C THR A 30 21.19 -23.49 32.64
N LEU A 31 21.68 -24.72 32.81
CA LEU A 31 21.06 -25.94 32.27
C LEU A 31 19.63 -26.14 32.80
N ALA A 32 19.41 -25.92 34.10
CA ALA A 32 18.09 -26.06 34.72
C ALA A 32 17.05 -25.12 34.10
N THR A 33 17.43 -23.89 33.77
CA THR A 33 16.54 -22.95 33.06
C THR A 33 16.27 -23.36 31.62
N ALA A 34 17.24 -23.98 30.94
CA ALA A 34 17.05 -24.51 29.58
C ALA A 34 16.08 -25.70 29.58
N GLU A 35 16.22 -26.61 30.54
CA GLU A 35 15.35 -27.77 30.73
C GLU A 35 13.90 -27.33 31.04
N ASP A 36 13.72 -26.38 31.95
CA ASP A 36 12.40 -25.83 32.29
C ASP A 36 11.72 -25.17 31.08
N MET A 37 12.46 -24.39 30.28
CA MET A 37 11.96 -23.83 29.02
C MET A 37 11.57 -24.91 28.01
N MET A 38 12.35 -25.99 27.88
CA MET A 38 12.06 -27.09 26.96
C MET A 38 10.80 -27.86 27.38
N VAL A 39 10.56 -28.03 28.68
CA VAL A 39 9.36 -28.69 29.23
C VAL A 39 8.09 -27.86 28.95
N HIS A 40 8.20 -26.54 28.99
CA HIS A 40 7.06 -25.62 28.84
C HIS A 40 6.92 -24.98 27.45
N LEU A 41 7.55 -25.57 26.42
CA LEU A 41 7.53 -25.03 25.04
C LEU A 41 6.13 -24.74 24.51
N GLU A 42 5.13 -25.56 24.85
CA GLU A 42 3.74 -25.36 24.44
C GLU A 42 3.17 -24.01 24.91
N GLY A 43 3.54 -23.57 26.13
CA GLY A 43 3.08 -22.30 26.68
C GLY A 43 3.98 -21.12 26.32
N THR A 44 5.27 -21.35 26.06
CA THR A 44 6.25 -20.27 25.83
C THR A 44 6.50 -19.93 24.37
N ASP A 45 6.24 -20.86 23.44
CA ASP A 45 6.49 -20.67 22.00
C ASP A 45 5.19 -20.65 21.18
N VAL A 46 4.85 -19.48 20.65
CA VAL A 46 3.66 -19.25 19.81
C VAL A 46 3.65 -20.12 18.55
N ASN A 47 4.83 -20.60 18.09
CA ASN A 47 4.95 -21.47 16.91
C ASN A 47 4.99 -22.96 17.25
N PHE A 48 4.76 -23.38 18.50
CA PHE A 48 4.86 -24.77 18.93
C PHE A 48 4.10 -25.76 18.03
N HIS A 49 2.88 -25.43 17.63
CA HIS A 49 2.03 -26.24 16.73
C HIS A 49 2.57 -26.38 15.30
N ARG A 50 3.56 -25.57 14.89
CA ARG A 50 4.11 -25.56 13.52
C ARG A 50 5.30 -26.49 13.35
N TYR A 51 5.87 -27.02 14.44
CA TYR A 51 7.00 -27.94 14.37
C TYR A 51 6.60 -29.28 13.76
N GLU A 52 7.40 -29.79 12.83
CA GLU A 52 7.08 -31.06 12.13
C GLU A 52 7.02 -32.25 13.09
N LEU A 53 7.83 -32.24 14.17
CA LEU A 53 7.74 -33.24 15.23
C LEU A 53 6.38 -33.19 15.95
N VAL A 54 5.86 -31.99 16.22
CA VAL A 54 4.57 -31.79 16.90
C VAL A 54 3.42 -32.19 15.99
N LYS A 55 3.47 -31.82 14.70
CA LYS A 55 2.49 -32.27 13.70
C LYS A 55 2.47 -33.80 13.57
N TYR A 56 3.64 -34.44 13.55
CA TYR A 56 3.75 -35.89 13.49
C TYR A 56 3.14 -36.59 14.72
N ILE A 57 3.48 -36.13 15.93
CA ILE A 57 2.93 -36.68 17.17
C ILE A 57 1.41 -36.49 17.21
N LYS A 58 0.92 -35.31 16.83
CA LYS A 58 -0.52 -35.01 16.75
C LYS A 58 -1.22 -35.93 15.75
N GLY A 59 -0.71 -36.05 14.53
CA GLY A 59 -1.29 -36.91 13.50
C GLY A 59 -1.31 -38.39 13.89
N ARG A 60 -0.27 -38.90 14.57
CA ARG A 60 -0.23 -40.27 15.07
C ARG A 60 -1.18 -40.50 16.25
N THR A 61 -1.33 -39.49 17.11
CA THR A 61 -2.31 -39.49 18.21
C THR A 61 -3.74 -39.52 17.67
N GLU A 62 -4.05 -38.70 16.67
CA GLU A 62 -5.36 -38.67 16.01
C GLU A 62 -5.66 -39.98 15.27
N ALA A 63 -4.68 -40.55 14.57
CA ALA A 63 -4.86 -41.80 13.81
C ALA A 63 -5.13 -43.03 14.70
N VAL A 64 -4.57 -43.07 15.92
CA VAL A 64 -4.74 -44.20 16.85
C VAL A 64 -5.91 -43.96 17.80
N LEU A 65 -5.99 -42.78 18.42
CA LEU A 65 -7.03 -42.48 19.42
C LEU A 65 -8.36 -42.07 18.80
N GLY A 66 -8.36 -41.45 17.62
CA GLY A 66 -9.59 -41.02 16.94
C GLY A 66 -10.61 -42.15 16.75
N PRO A 67 -10.25 -43.26 16.09
CA PRO A 67 -11.14 -44.40 15.91
C PRO A 67 -11.58 -45.04 17.24
N LEU A 68 -10.71 -45.09 18.26
CA LEU A 68 -11.03 -45.65 19.58
C LEU A 68 -12.05 -44.77 20.34
N ILE A 69 -11.91 -43.45 20.23
CA ILE A 69 -12.85 -42.50 20.82
C ILE A 69 -14.21 -42.61 20.11
N GLU A 70 -14.22 -42.66 18.79
CA GLU A 70 -15.46 -42.85 17.99
C GLU A 70 -16.14 -44.18 18.34
N GLU A 71 -15.39 -45.28 18.41
CA GLU A 71 -15.93 -46.60 18.75
C GLU A 71 -16.50 -46.65 20.18
N GLU A 72 -15.86 -46.02 21.17
CA GLU A 72 -16.39 -45.95 22.53
C GLU A 72 -17.62 -45.04 22.65
N ILE A 73 -17.66 -43.93 21.91
CA ILE A 73 -18.83 -43.04 21.86
C ILE A 73 -20.02 -43.78 21.22
N GLU A 74 -19.81 -44.48 20.11
CA GLU A 74 -20.86 -45.26 19.44
C GLU A 74 -21.35 -46.44 20.30
N ARG A 75 -20.42 -47.16 20.96
CA ARG A 75 -20.77 -48.30 21.84
C ARG A 75 -21.58 -47.87 23.07
N ARG A 76 -21.30 -46.68 23.63
CA ARG A 76 -22.03 -46.11 24.77
C ARG A 76 -23.37 -45.47 24.37
N ASN A 77 -23.53 -45.04 23.12
CA ASN A 77 -24.83 -44.62 22.58
C ASN A 77 -25.81 -45.79 22.38
N LEU A 78 -25.32 -47.05 22.35
CA LEU A 78 -26.13 -48.26 22.21
C LEU A 78 -26.56 -48.89 23.55
N ASP A 79 -25.81 -48.67 24.64
CA ASP A 79 -26.08 -49.25 25.97
C ASP A 79 -26.62 -48.21 26.99
N MET A 80 -27.94 -47.95 26.88
CA MET A 80 -28.88 -47.53 27.94
C MET A 80 -28.87 -46.04 28.42
N PRO A 81 -29.74 -45.68 29.40
CA PRO A 81 -30.91 -44.81 29.27
C PRO A 81 -30.68 -43.39 29.84
N ASN A 82 -31.64 -42.49 29.61
CA ASN A 82 -31.72 -41.14 30.19
C ASN A 82 -31.09 -40.99 31.60
N ARG A 83 -30.15 -40.04 31.74
CA ARG A 83 -29.60 -39.38 32.97
C ARG A 83 -28.11 -39.60 33.33
N ALA A 84 -27.18 -39.46 32.40
CA ALA A 84 -25.79 -39.10 32.73
C ALA A 84 -25.44 -37.75 32.09
N THR A 85 -24.87 -36.83 32.86
CA THR A 85 -24.36 -35.54 32.35
C THR A 85 -23.18 -35.75 31.42
N GLU A 86 -23.06 -34.95 30.36
CA GLU A 86 -22.02 -35.05 29.32
C GLU A 86 -20.60 -35.13 29.90
N GLU A 87 -20.32 -34.44 31.02
CA GLU A 87 -19.03 -34.49 31.71
C GLU A 87 -18.66 -35.89 32.22
N VAL A 88 -19.63 -36.70 32.65
CA VAL A 88 -19.38 -38.07 33.13
C VAL A 88 -19.07 -38.99 31.95
N LEU A 89 -19.76 -38.80 30.82
CA LEU A 89 -19.50 -39.55 29.59
C LEU A 89 -18.09 -39.25 29.04
N VAL A 90 -17.71 -37.97 28.97
CA VAL A 90 -16.37 -37.55 28.53
C VAL A 90 -15.30 -38.12 29.45
N ARG A 91 -15.49 -38.07 30.78
CA ARG A 91 -14.54 -38.62 31.74
C ARG A 91 -14.37 -40.13 31.58
N ASP A 92 -15.47 -40.87 31.46
CA ASP A 92 -15.46 -42.32 31.32
C ASP A 92 -14.85 -42.79 30.00
N VAL A 93 -15.15 -42.11 28.88
CA VAL A 93 -14.53 -42.37 27.57
C VAL A 93 -13.03 -42.07 27.63
N THR A 94 -12.65 -40.95 28.23
CA THR A 94 -11.24 -40.55 28.40
C THR A 94 -10.48 -41.58 29.25
N GLU A 95 -11.04 -42.02 30.37
CA GLU A 95 -10.41 -43.03 31.25
C GLU A 95 -10.22 -44.37 30.52
N ARG A 96 -11.19 -44.78 29.70
CA ARG A 96 -11.10 -46.04 28.96
C ARG A 96 -10.08 -45.98 27.82
N VAL A 97 -10.08 -44.90 27.05
CA VAL A 97 -9.14 -44.68 25.94
C VAL A 97 -7.70 -44.53 26.45
N ILE A 98 -7.48 -43.88 27.60
CA ILE A 98 -6.15 -43.76 28.21
C ILE A 98 -5.62 -45.12 28.69
N ASN A 99 -6.50 -45.99 29.18
CA ASN A 99 -6.15 -47.32 29.69
C ASN A 99 -6.14 -48.40 28.59
N ASP A 100 -6.51 -48.06 27.35
CA ASP A 100 -6.49 -48.99 26.23
C ASP A 100 -5.05 -49.38 25.83
N GLN A 101 -4.87 -50.62 25.40
CA GLN A 101 -3.57 -51.16 25.01
C GLN A 101 -3.00 -50.39 23.81
N ALA A 102 -3.83 -49.96 22.86
CA ALA A 102 -3.38 -49.20 21.70
C ALA A 102 -2.83 -47.81 22.08
N CYS A 103 -3.39 -47.15 23.10
CA CYS A 103 -2.86 -45.90 23.65
C CYS A 103 -1.48 -46.12 24.30
N THR A 104 -1.34 -47.22 25.04
CA THR A 104 -0.08 -47.60 25.70
C THR A 104 1.01 -47.95 24.67
N ASP A 105 0.66 -48.72 23.65
CA ASP A 105 1.56 -49.13 22.56
C ASP A 105 2.00 -47.93 21.73
N MET A 106 1.10 -46.99 21.43
CA MET A 106 1.41 -45.73 20.76
C MET A 106 2.41 -44.90 21.57
N LYS A 107 2.16 -44.70 22.87
CA LYS A 107 3.08 -43.96 23.77
C LYS A 107 4.46 -44.62 23.80
N HIS A 108 4.50 -45.95 23.89
CA HIS A 108 5.75 -46.70 23.91
C HIS A 108 6.50 -46.60 22.57
N SER A 109 5.80 -46.73 21.45
CA SER A 109 6.35 -46.63 20.09
C SER A 109 6.92 -45.23 19.81
N LEU A 110 6.17 -44.17 20.15
CA LEU A 110 6.65 -42.78 20.02
C LEU A 110 7.89 -42.55 20.87
N LYS A 111 7.88 -43.01 22.13
CA LYS A 111 9.03 -42.89 23.04
C LYS A 111 10.27 -43.60 22.49
N LEU A 112 10.13 -44.81 21.95
CA LEU A 112 11.24 -45.56 21.36
C LEU A 112 11.80 -44.89 20.10
N SER A 113 10.93 -44.47 19.18
CA SER A 113 11.34 -43.82 17.93
C SER A 113 12.03 -42.47 18.19
N THR A 114 11.46 -41.64 19.07
CA THR A 114 12.10 -40.38 19.47
C THR A 114 13.42 -40.62 20.17
N ARG A 115 13.51 -41.59 21.08
CA ARG A 115 14.77 -41.93 21.77
C ARG A 115 15.84 -42.41 20.81
N SER A 116 15.50 -43.31 19.90
CA SER A 116 16.42 -43.82 18.86
C SER A 116 16.98 -42.67 18.00
N ALA A 117 16.12 -41.74 17.58
CA ALA A 117 16.55 -40.57 16.82
C ALA A 117 17.45 -39.61 17.63
N VAL A 118 17.14 -39.39 18.91
CA VAL A 118 18.00 -38.59 19.80
C VAL A 118 19.35 -39.27 20.05
N ASP A 119 19.38 -40.59 20.26
CA ASP A 119 20.63 -41.33 20.48
C ASP A 119 21.52 -41.28 19.21
N ARG A 120 20.92 -41.39 18.01
CA ARG A 120 21.64 -41.17 16.74
C ARG A 120 22.15 -39.74 16.58
N LEU A 121 21.41 -38.74 17.07
CA LEU A 121 21.84 -37.34 17.08
C LEU A 121 23.06 -37.14 17.99
N ILE A 122 23.03 -37.72 19.19
CA ILE A 122 24.13 -37.65 20.16
C ILE A 122 25.36 -38.35 19.61
N GLN A 123 25.21 -39.55 19.02
CA GLN A 123 26.32 -40.25 18.36
C GLN A 123 26.93 -39.41 17.23
N ALA A 124 26.11 -38.82 16.36
CA ALA A 124 26.59 -37.95 15.29
C ALA A 124 27.33 -36.71 15.83
N TYR A 125 26.89 -36.16 16.97
CA TYR A 125 27.55 -35.03 17.62
C TYR A 125 28.88 -35.43 18.27
N ASP A 126 28.93 -36.57 18.95
CA ASP A 126 30.15 -37.10 19.56
C ASP A 126 31.18 -37.50 18.49
N ASP A 127 30.74 -38.04 17.36
CA ASP A 127 31.59 -38.36 16.20
C ASP A 127 32.12 -37.09 15.51
N ASP A 128 31.30 -36.03 15.36
CA ASP A 128 31.73 -34.72 14.84
C ASP A 128 32.72 -34.03 15.80
N LYS A 129 32.52 -34.16 17.11
CA LYS A 129 33.45 -33.66 18.14
C LYS A 129 34.79 -34.41 18.12
N ARG A 130 34.76 -35.74 17.92
CA ARG A 130 35.96 -36.58 17.77
C ARG A 130 36.72 -36.29 16.46
N GLN A 131 36.02 -36.03 15.37
CA GLN A 131 36.64 -35.57 14.11
C GLN A 131 37.30 -34.19 14.27
N ARG A 132 36.67 -33.25 15.00
CA ARG A 132 37.24 -31.91 15.30
C ARG A 132 38.43 -31.92 16.27
N THR A 133 38.57 -32.93 17.13
CA THR A 133 39.76 -33.08 18.01
C THR A 133 40.90 -33.88 17.36
N SER A 134 40.63 -34.62 16.29
CA SER A 134 41.62 -35.44 15.57
C SER A 134 42.20 -34.74 14.34
N GLN A 135 41.60 -33.65 13.88
CA GLN A 135 42.15 -32.76 12.85
C GLN A 135 42.56 -31.43 13.49
N GLY A 136 43.80 -31.37 13.94
CA GLY A 136 44.51 -30.10 13.98
C GLY A 136 44.70 -29.60 12.54
N SER A 137 44.49 -28.30 12.34
CA SER A 137 44.66 -27.51 11.12
C SER A 137 43.54 -27.60 10.06
N TYR A 138 43.04 -26.42 9.70
CA TYR A 138 42.09 -26.08 8.62
C TYR A 138 40.60 -26.27 8.92
N ALA A 139 39.94 -25.16 9.28
CA ALA A 139 38.48 -25.07 9.42
C ALA A 139 37.82 -24.62 8.11
N PRO A 140 36.84 -25.37 7.57
CA PRO A 140 35.82 -24.84 6.67
C PRO A 140 34.56 -24.48 7.46
N SER A 141 34.02 -23.29 7.21
CA SER A 141 32.74 -22.80 7.74
C SER A 141 31.55 -23.44 7.02
N TYR A 142 30.62 -24.09 7.75
CA TYR A 142 29.31 -24.46 7.21
C TYR A 142 28.30 -23.32 7.45
N ARG A 143 27.74 -22.82 6.33
CA ARG A 143 26.68 -21.81 6.20
C ARG A 143 25.31 -22.34 6.66
N TYR A 144 24.54 -21.50 7.34
CA TYR A 144 23.07 -21.54 7.31
C TYR A 144 22.54 -20.74 6.09
N PRO A 145 21.39 -21.08 5.53
CA PRO A 145 20.87 -20.47 4.30
C PRO A 145 20.10 -19.18 4.63
N GLU A 146 20.66 -18.03 4.24
CA GLU A 146 19.94 -16.76 4.23
C GLU A 146 19.28 -16.48 2.88
N ARG A 147 18.10 -15.88 2.99
CA ARG A 147 17.18 -15.51 1.92
C ARG A 147 17.83 -14.54 0.93
N THR A 148 17.47 -14.75 -0.32
CA THR A 148 17.83 -14.03 -1.54
C THR A 148 17.45 -12.55 -1.53
N THR A 149 18.44 -11.67 -1.63
CA THR A 149 18.35 -10.42 -2.40
C THR A 149 19.63 -10.27 -3.22
N ASN A 150 19.46 -10.17 -4.55
CA ASN A 150 20.51 -10.22 -5.56
C ASN A 150 21.66 -9.21 -5.34
N SER A 151 22.88 -9.71 -5.15
CA SER A 151 24.12 -9.01 -5.52
C SER A 151 24.94 -9.92 -6.45
N PHE A 152 25.23 -9.42 -7.65
CA PHE A 152 26.06 -10.09 -8.64
C PHE A 152 27.50 -10.29 -8.14
N ASN A 153 28.01 -11.53 -8.24
CA ASN A 153 29.44 -11.84 -8.23
C ASN A 153 30.09 -11.35 -9.54
N PRO A 154 31.32 -10.82 -9.48
CA PRO A 154 32.39 -11.59 -10.10
C PRO A 154 33.68 -11.61 -9.27
N SER A 155 34.39 -12.71 -9.42
CA SER A 155 35.58 -13.13 -8.70
C SER A 155 36.82 -12.28 -8.95
N SER A 156 37.74 -12.38 -7.98
CA SER A 156 39.18 -12.06 -7.97
C SER A 156 39.60 -10.65 -7.49
N GLY A 157 40.33 -10.63 -6.36
CA GLY A 157 41.15 -9.52 -5.90
C GLY A 157 40.70 -8.89 -4.59
N ASP A 158 41.12 -9.53 -3.51
CA ASP A 158 41.03 -9.23 -2.07
C ASP A 158 40.92 -7.77 -1.60
N ASP A 159 40.29 -7.65 -0.41
CA ASP A 159 40.18 -6.52 0.53
C ASP A 159 39.12 -5.43 0.25
N ASP A 160 37.83 -5.79 0.42
CA ASP A 160 36.76 -4.82 0.74
C ASP A 160 36.43 -4.87 2.24
N SER A 161 36.58 -3.72 2.89
CA SER A 161 36.28 -3.45 4.30
C SER A 161 34.77 -3.49 4.58
N SER A 162 34.32 -4.49 5.32
CA SER A 162 33.01 -4.49 6.00
C SER A 162 33.14 -3.73 7.33
N PHE A 163 32.17 -2.87 7.64
CA PHE A 163 32.12 -2.13 8.92
C PHE A 163 31.82 -3.04 10.13
N ASP A 164 31.50 -4.32 9.92
CA ASP A 164 30.95 -5.22 10.95
C ASP A 164 31.93 -6.32 11.43
N ASP A 165 32.99 -6.65 10.67
CA ASP A 165 33.87 -7.79 11.02
C ASP A 165 35.02 -7.47 11.99
N SER A 166 35.17 -6.24 12.48
CA SER A 166 36.30 -5.87 13.37
C SER A 166 36.06 -6.07 14.87
N LEU A 167 34.88 -6.53 15.29
CA LEU A 167 34.55 -6.69 16.72
C LEU A 167 35.06 -8.00 17.35
N ASN A 168 35.52 -8.97 16.55
CA ASN A 168 35.99 -10.26 17.07
C ASN A 168 37.42 -10.57 16.61
N GLN A 169 38.42 -9.98 17.27
CA GLN A 169 39.56 -10.69 17.89
C GLN A 169 40.73 -9.78 18.34
N SER A 170 41.33 -10.19 19.46
CA SER A 170 42.62 -9.82 20.06
C SER A 170 42.67 -8.65 21.05
N SER A 171 43.30 -8.93 22.20
CA SER A 171 43.37 -8.16 23.44
C SER A 171 43.69 -6.67 23.27
N PHE A 172 42.86 -5.79 23.85
CA PHE A 172 43.13 -4.36 23.93
C PHE A 172 44.42 -4.08 24.72
N MET A 173 45.27 -3.19 24.20
CA MET A 173 46.46 -2.69 24.89
C MET A 173 46.10 -1.45 25.71
N PHE A 174 46.28 -1.51 27.03
CA PHE A 174 46.16 -0.34 27.92
C PHE A 174 47.47 0.45 27.90
N MET A 175 47.39 1.74 27.57
CA MET A 175 48.56 2.63 27.49
C MET A 175 48.51 3.73 28.56
N ASN A 176 49.68 4.15 29.04
CA ASN A 176 49.81 5.30 29.94
C ASN A 176 50.06 6.61 29.17
N GLN A 177 49.98 7.75 29.86
CA GLN A 177 50.08 9.08 29.25
C GLN A 177 51.47 9.38 28.62
N GLU A 178 52.53 8.81 29.18
CA GLU A 178 53.89 8.90 28.64
C GLU A 178 54.02 8.12 27.32
N GLN A 179 53.40 6.95 27.22
CA GLN A 179 53.35 6.15 25.98
C GLN A 179 52.57 6.86 24.87
N PHE A 180 51.45 7.53 25.17
CA PHE A 180 50.75 8.37 24.19
C PHE A 180 51.58 9.57 23.73
N THR A 181 52.39 10.14 24.62
CA THR A 181 53.31 11.22 24.27
C THR A 181 54.40 10.72 23.32
N ASN A 182 55.00 9.56 23.61
CA ASN A 182 55.97 8.91 22.73
C ASN A 182 55.39 8.54 21.35
N ILE A 183 54.14 8.05 21.30
CA ILE A 183 53.43 7.79 20.03
C ILE A 183 53.20 9.09 19.26
N THR A 184 52.81 10.17 19.93
CA THR A 184 52.58 11.47 19.32
C THR A 184 53.86 12.04 18.72
N GLU A 185 54.98 11.95 19.45
CA GLU A 185 56.30 12.38 18.96
C GLU A 185 56.79 11.50 17.80
N SER A 186 56.56 10.18 17.88
CA SER A 186 56.92 9.23 16.83
C SER A 186 56.09 9.40 15.55
N LEU A 187 54.88 9.96 15.65
CA LEU A 187 53.98 10.22 14.51
C LEU A 187 54.29 11.55 13.80
N ASP A 188 55.15 12.39 14.36
CA ASP A 188 55.52 13.68 13.76
C ASP A 188 56.20 13.51 12.40
N SER A 189 55.89 14.38 11.44
CA SER A 189 56.43 14.36 10.08
C SER A 189 57.96 14.40 9.99
N SER A 190 58.64 14.90 11.02
CA SER A 190 60.11 14.93 11.12
C SER A 190 60.74 13.56 11.43
N GLN A 191 59.95 12.58 11.87
CA GLN A 191 60.43 11.26 12.25
C GLN A 191 60.53 10.27 11.07
N PRO A 192 61.41 9.26 11.16
CA PRO A 192 61.53 8.21 10.14
C PRO A 192 60.20 7.51 9.84
N LEU A 193 59.98 7.13 8.57
CA LEU A 193 58.75 6.46 8.11
C LEU A 193 58.42 5.20 8.94
N GLN A 194 59.43 4.42 9.30
CA GLN A 194 59.26 3.20 10.08
C GLN A 194 58.68 3.48 11.47
N TRP A 195 59.18 4.50 12.17
CA TRP A 195 58.68 4.88 13.49
C TRP A 195 57.25 5.41 13.43
N ARG A 196 56.91 6.16 12.37
CA ARG A 196 55.54 6.63 12.12
C ARG A 196 54.55 5.48 11.86
N ARG A 197 54.93 4.48 11.07
CA ARG A 197 54.10 3.28 10.82
C ARG A 197 53.90 2.45 12.08
N GLU A 198 54.97 2.21 12.84
CA GLU A 198 54.90 1.46 14.11
C GLU A 198 54.05 2.20 15.15
N ALA A 199 54.16 3.53 15.24
CA ALA A 199 53.33 4.35 16.12
C ALA A 199 51.84 4.24 15.77
N LEU A 200 51.51 4.29 14.48
CA LEU A 200 50.12 4.19 14.01
C LEU A 200 49.53 2.78 14.17
N GLN A 201 50.34 1.75 13.95
CA GLN A 201 49.95 0.35 14.21
C GLN A 201 49.69 0.10 15.69
N LYS A 202 50.51 0.67 16.58
CA LYS A 202 50.27 0.63 18.04
C LYS A 202 48.97 1.35 18.40
N LEU A 203 48.70 2.51 17.79
CA LEU A 203 47.48 3.27 18.01
C LEU A 203 46.21 2.50 17.58
N LEU A 204 46.31 1.71 16.50
CA LEU A 204 45.25 0.81 16.04
C LEU A 204 44.93 -0.36 17.00
N GLN A 205 45.72 -0.58 18.06
CA GLN A 205 45.48 -1.62 19.08
C GLN A 205 44.85 -1.06 20.36
N VAL A 206 44.73 0.27 20.47
CA VAL A 206 44.20 0.97 21.66
C VAL A 206 42.68 1.16 21.53
N PRO A 207 41.89 1.10 22.63
CA PRO A 207 40.48 1.47 22.62
C PRO A 207 40.23 2.94 22.19
N PRO A 208 39.20 3.24 21.38
CA PRO A 208 38.90 4.59 20.93
C PRO A 208 38.68 5.64 22.04
N SER A 209 38.17 5.24 23.20
CA SER A 209 37.96 6.12 24.37
C SER A 209 39.28 6.68 24.91
N ASP A 210 40.31 5.85 24.95
CA ASP A 210 41.56 6.14 25.65
C ASP A 210 42.44 7.07 24.81
N VAL A 211 42.33 6.96 23.47
CA VAL A 211 43.07 7.81 22.53
C VAL A 211 42.68 9.29 22.67
N LEU A 212 41.39 9.60 22.88
CA LEU A 212 40.94 10.99 23.04
C LEU A 212 41.17 11.55 24.44
N ALA A 213 41.30 10.69 25.46
CA ALA A 213 41.65 11.13 26.80
C ALA A 213 43.11 11.62 26.90
N CYS A 214 43.92 11.43 25.85
CA CYS A 214 45.29 11.91 25.79
C CYS A 214 45.37 13.45 25.81
N GLU A 215 46.11 14.00 26.77
CA GLU A 215 46.41 15.44 26.90
C GLU A 215 47.08 16.05 25.65
N ASN A 216 47.77 15.22 24.85
CA ASN A 216 48.45 15.62 23.61
C ASN A 216 47.63 15.37 22.33
N TRP A 217 46.32 15.11 22.45
CA TRP A 217 45.42 14.86 21.32
C TRP A 217 45.56 15.88 20.18
N GLY A 218 45.70 17.18 20.50
CA GLY A 218 45.85 18.24 19.49
C GLY A 218 47.11 18.11 18.62
N ARG A 219 48.21 17.57 19.16
CA ARG A 219 49.42 17.26 18.37
C ARG A 219 49.26 15.94 17.61
N MET A 220 48.65 14.94 18.24
CA MET A 220 48.36 13.65 17.61
C MET A 220 47.45 13.80 16.38
N LYS A 221 46.42 14.64 16.47
CA LYS A 221 45.53 15.04 15.36
C LYS A 221 46.33 15.59 14.17
N LYS A 222 47.35 16.43 14.42
CA LYS A 222 48.23 16.95 13.36
C LYS A 222 49.08 15.85 12.73
N GLY A 223 49.62 14.93 13.54
CA GLY A 223 50.35 13.76 13.07
C GLY A 223 49.50 12.83 12.21
N LEU A 224 48.23 12.59 12.58
CA LEU A 224 47.27 11.79 11.81
C LEU A 224 46.93 12.42 10.45
N VAL A 225 46.73 13.74 10.40
CA VAL A 225 46.53 14.49 9.15
C VAL A 225 47.77 14.45 8.27
N ALA A 226 48.96 14.62 8.85
CA ALA A 226 50.21 14.50 8.12
C ALA A 226 50.39 13.07 7.55
N ALA A 227 50.03 12.05 8.33
CA ALA A 227 50.03 10.65 7.89
C ALA A 227 49.02 10.39 6.76
N LEU A 228 47.81 10.99 6.82
CA LEU A 228 46.85 10.94 5.71
C LEU A 228 47.45 11.59 4.46
N ALA A 229 48.12 12.74 4.58
CA ALA A 229 48.72 13.46 3.46
C ALA A 229 49.97 12.76 2.88
N ASP A 230 50.60 11.84 3.61
CA ASP A 230 51.91 11.26 3.28
C ASP A 230 51.95 10.56 1.91
N PRO A 231 53.03 10.69 1.13
CA PRO A 231 53.19 9.97 -0.14
C PRO A 231 53.17 8.44 0.03
N ASP A 232 53.58 7.91 1.18
CA ASP A 232 53.59 6.49 1.48
C ASP A 232 52.17 5.91 1.62
N GLU A 233 51.81 4.95 0.75
CA GLU A 233 50.47 4.35 0.73
C GLU A 233 50.17 3.61 2.04
N GLY A 234 51.12 2.84 2.56
CA GLY A 234 50.92 2.06 3.78
C GLY A 234 50.63 2.93 5.01
N LEU A 235 51.32 4.07 5.15
CA LEU A 235 51.07 5.04 6.23
C LEU A 235 49.74 5.77 6.04
N SER A 236 49.45 6.24 4.82
CA SER A 236 48.19 6.93 4.49
C SER A 236 46.97 6.02 4.70
N GLU A 237 47.04 4.76 4.26
CA GLU A 237 45.96 3.78 4.42
C GLU A 237 45.78 3.38 5.88
N SER A 238 46.87 3.16 6.63
CA SER A 238 46.80 2.88 8.06
C SER A 238 46.13 4.03 8.83
N SER A 239 46.37 5.29 8.41
CA SER A 239 45.73 6.45 9.02
C SER A 239 44.25 6.52 8.67
N LEU A 240 43.88 6.22 7.42
CA LEU A 240 42.47 6.15 7.00
C LEU A 240 41.72 5.02 7.72
N ARG A 241 42.35 3.86 7.89
CA ARG A 241 41.81 2.71 8.65
C ARG A 241 41.61 3.07 10.12
N PHE A 242 42.53 3.85 10.70
CA PHE A 242 42.36 4.38 12.04
C PHE A 242 41.11 5.27 12.14
N HIS A 243 40.90 6.21 11.21
CA HIS A 243 39.68 7.03 11.18
C HIS A 243 38.40 6.19 11.06
N ALA A 244 38.39 5.19 10.19
CA ALA A 244 37.26 4.28 10.03
C ALA A 244 36.94 3.52 11.33
N ARG A 245 37.96 2.97 12.00
CA ARG A 245 37.82 2.28 13.30
C ARG A 245 37.26 3.21 14.38
N MET A 246 37.70 4.47 14.41
CA MET A 246 37.24 5.44 15.41
C MET A 246 35.77 5.86 15.20
N PHE A 247 35.26 5.84 13.96
CA PHE A 247 33.83 6.05 13.69
C PHE A 247 32.93 4.94 14.24
N GLY A 248 33.46 3.72 14.40
CA GLY A 248 32.74 2.61 15.06
C GLY A 248 32.60 2.77 16.58
N SER A 249 33.18 3.81 17.18
CA SER A 249 33.02 4.07 18.62
C SER A 249 31.64 4.65 18.92
N ASN A 250 30.98 4.22 20.01
CA ASN A 250 29.67 4.76 20.42
C ASN A 250 29.73 6.16 21.06
N SER A 251 30.81 6.94 20.83
CA SER A 251 31.04 8.24 21.45
C SER A 251 30.95 9.38 20.44
N HIS A 252 29.99 10.29 20.65
CA HIS A 252 29.77 11.45 19.78
C HIS A 252 30.99 12.38 19.71
N ASN A 253 31.72 12.56 20.81
CA ASN A 253 32.94 13.37 20.82
C ASN A 253 34.02 12.77 19.91
N VAL A 254 34.15 11.44 19.91
CA VAL A 254 35.09 10.74 19.02
C VAL A 254 34.69 10.90 17.57
N MET A 255 33.45 10.58 17.25
CA MET A 255 32.95 10.70 15.88
C MET A 255 33.12 12.13 15.35
N ARG A 256 32.83 13.16 16.17
CA ARG A 256 32.96 14.57 15.76
C ARG A 256 34.39 14.94 15.46
N GLU A 257 35.31 14.64 16.37
CA GLU A 257 36.72 15.00 16.19
C GLU A 257 37.31 14.30 14.96
N MET A 258 36.97 13.03 14.73
CA MET A 258 37.45 12.28 13.56
C MET A 258 36.85 12.83 12.27
N TYR A 259 35.56 13.14 12.28
CA TYR A 259 34.86 13.65 11.11
C TYR A 259 35.39 15.02 10.70
N THR A 260 35.46 15.96 11.65
CA THR A 260 36.02 17.30 11.42
C THR A 260 37.49 17.21 11.00
N ASN A 261 38.27 16.30 11.57
CA ASN A 261 39.67 16.12 11.16
C ASN A 261 39.81 15.67 9.71
N LEU A 262 38.99 14.71 9.28
CA LEU A 262 38.99 14.22 7.91
C LEU A 262 38.50 15.29 6.92
N ILE A 263 37.48 16.07 7.29
CA ILE A 263 37.00 17.20 6.49
C ILE A 263 38.07 18.29 6.39
N ASP A 264 38.71 18.68 7.50
CA ASP A 264 39.80 19.68 7.51
C ASP A 264 40.97 19.26 6.61
N HIS A 265 41.35 17.98 6.67
CA HIS A 265 42.37 17.40 5.80
C HIS A 265 41.99 17.55 4.32
N LEU A 266 40.77 17.14 3.94
CA LEU A 266 40.28 17.28 2.57
C LEU A 266 40.20 18.75 2.15
N SER A 267 39.68 19.64 3.00
CA SER A 267 39.65 21.08 2.73
C SER A 267 41.04 21.64 2.43
N ASN A 268 42.07 21.23 3.18
CA ASN A 268 43.44 21.67 2.97
C ASN A 268 44.04 21.12 1.67
N GLU A 269 43.74 19.87 1.32
CA GLU A 269 44.15 19.26 0.04
C GLU A 269 43.58 20.07 -1.14
N PHE A 270 42.28 20.41 -1.13
CA PHE A 270 41.66 21.20 -2.20
C PHE A 270 42.20 22.65 -2.26
N LYS A 271 42.52 23.27 -1.11
CA LYS A 271 43.20 24.57 -1.08
C LYS A 271 44.60 24.50 -1.69
N ALA A 272 45.36 23.45 -1.38
CA ALA A 272 46.69 23.21 -1.92
C ALA A 272 46.67 22.93 -3.43
N LEU A 273 45.71 22.13 -3.89
CA LEU A 273 45.45 21.87 -5.31
C LEU A 273 45.14 23.16 -6.07
N GLY A 274 44.27 24.02 -5.53
CA GLY A 274 43.95 25.33 -6.12
C GLY A 274 45.15 26.27 -6.22
N SER A 275 46.12 26.17 -5.31
CA SER A 275 47.33 27.01 -5.29
C SER A 275 48.40 26.55 -6.29
N LYS A 276 48.40 25.27 -6.69
CA LYS A 276 49.39 24.67 -7.61
C LYS A 276 48.93 24.59 -9.07
N GLY A 277 47.83 25.27 -9.43
CA GLY A 277 47.27 25.28 -10.78
C GLY A 277 46.05 24.37 -11.00
N GLY A 278 45.59 23.65 -9.97
CA GLY A 278 44.36 22.83 -9.99
C GLY A 278 44.43 21.62 -10.93
N MET A 279 43.69 20.55 -10.61
CA MET A 279 43.27 19.62 -11.67
C MET A 279 42.08 20.26 -12.36
N ALA A 280 42.27 20.63 -13.62
CA ALA A 280 41.21 21.27 -14.35
C ALA A 280 40.10 20.25 -14.70
N VAL A 281 38.83 20.63 -14.59
CA VAL A 281 37.66 19.77 -14.82
C VAL A 281 37.71 19.17 -16.23
N HIS A 282 38.23 19.91 -17.22
CA HIS A 282 38.44 19.45 -18.59
C HIS A 282 39.31 18.18 -18.72
N HIS A 283 40.17 17.88 -17.75
CA HIS A 283 40.97 16.64 -17.74
C HIS A 283 40.20 15.43 -17.17
N GLY A 284 39.02 15.66 -16.57
CA GLY A 284 38.22 14.61 -15.96
C GLY A 284 38.83 14.01 -14.68
N ILE A 285 38.28 12.87 -14.24
CA ILE A 285 38.79 12.08 -13.12
C ILE A 285 39.10 10.66 -13.61
N ASP A 286 40.35 10.25 -13.46
CA ASP A 286 40.82 8.89 -13.74
C ASP A 286 41.10 8.15 -12.42
N ALA A 287 40.18 7.28 -12.01
CA ALA A 287 40.25 6.47 -10.80
C ALA A 287 41.39 5.44 -10.79
N THR A 288 42.09 5.22 -11.93
CA THR A 288 43.34 4.44 -11.92
C THR A 288 44.54 5.25 -11.44
N GLN A 289 44.46 6.59 -11.47
CA GLN A 289 45.55 7.44 -11.05
C GLN A 289 45.61 7.50 -9.53
N TYR A 290 46.80 7.26 -8.98
CA TYR A 290 47.06 7.25 -7.55
C TYR A 290 46.50 8.48 -6.79
N PRO A 291 46.64 9.73 -7.27
CA PRO A 291 46.06 10.90 -6.59
C PRO A 291 44.52 10.86 -6.50
N ALA A 292 43.85 10.43 -7.57
CA ALA A 292 42.39 10.33 -7.62
C ALA A 292 41.89 9.17 -6.75
N GLN A 293 42.55 8.01 -6.80
CA GLN A 293 42.23 6.85 -5.97
C GLN A 293 42.35 7.18 -4.47
N LYS A 294 43.41 7.89 -4.09
CA LYS A 294 43.65 8.35 -2.71
C LYS A 294 42.54 9.29 -2.22
N LEU A 295 42.08 10.22 -3.05
CA LEU A 295 40.94 11.09 -2.72
C LEU A 295 39.63 10.31 -2.66
N LEU A 296 39.36 9.43 -3.63
CA LEU A 296 38.12 8.63 -3.67
C LEU A 296 37.95 7.75 -2.43
N ARG A 297 39.01 7.08 -1.96
CA ARG A 297 38.98 6.29 -0.72
C ARG A 297 38.58 7.14 0.50
N ARG A 298 39.08 8.38 0.58
CA ARG A 298 38.75 9.31 1.68
C ARG A 298 37.32 9.84 1.59
N PHE A 299 36.86 10.24 0.40
CA PHE A 299 35.47 10.65 0.19
C PHE A 299 34.48 9.50 0.41
N ARG A 300 34.86 8.26 0.07
CA ARG A 300 34.05 7.07 0.36
C ARG A 300 33.84 6.92 1.86
N LEU A 301 34.90 7.06 2.67
CA LEU A 301 34.77 7.02 4.12
C LEU A 301 33.88 8.16 4.67
N VAL A 302 34.01 9.38 4.14
CA VAL A 302 33.12 10.50 4.50
C VAL A 302 31.67 10.18 4.19
N ASN A 303 31.39 9.67 2.98
CA ASN A 303 30.04 9.36 2.54
C ASN A 303 29.40 8.20 3.32
N GLU A 304 30.15 7.13 3.57
CA GLU A 304 29.70 5.99 4.39
C GLU A 304 29.33 6.45 5.81
N PHE A 305 30.18 7.27 6.44
CA PHE A 305 29.85 7.88 7.72
C PHE A 305 28.58 8.73 7.64
N GLN A 306 28.46 9.61 6.64
CA GLN A 306 27.26 10.44 6.45
C GLN A 306 25.98 9.62 6.25
N LEU A 307 26.07 8.45 5.62
CA LEU A 307 24.92 7.55 5.42
C LEU A 307 24.51 6.80 6.70
N GLU A 308 25.45 6.56 7.61
CA GLU A 308 25.25 5.76 8.82
C GLU A 308 24.84 6.60 10.04
N ILE A 309 25.41 7.79 10.16
CA ILE A 309 25.28 8.67 11.32
C ILE A 309 23.83 9.09 11.67
N PRO A 310 22.85 9.15 10.73
CA PRO A 310 21.44 9.41 11.07
C PRO A 310 20.83 8.43 12.07
N LYS A 311 21.37 7.21 12.20
CA LYS A 311 20.95 6.23 13.21
C LYS A 311 21.16 6.72 14.65
N TYR A 312 22.03 7.71 14.86
CA TYR A 312 22.44 8.20 16.17
C TYR A 312 21.97 9.62 16.51
N TRP A 313 21.30 10.32 15.60
CA TRP A 313 20.88 11.73 15.77
C TRP A 313 20.19 12.04 17.09
N ILE A 314 19.23 11.20 17.47
CA ILE A 314 18.41 11.40 18.67
C ILE A 314 19.20 11.13 19.96
N ARG A 315 20.30 10.36 19.89
CA ARG A 315 21.11 9.98 21.06
C ARG A 315 22.19 11.01 21.40
N PHE A 316 22.48 11.93 20.49
CA PHE A 316 23.61 12.86 20.60
C PHE A 316 23.15 14.32 20.71
N PRO A 317 23.95 15.20 21.35
CA PRO A 317 23.57 16.60 21.55
C PRO A 317 23.41 17.38 20.25
N ASP A 318 22.54 18.40 20.22
CA ASP A 318 22.31 19.27 19.05
C ASP A 318 23.61 19.87 18.49
N LYS A 319 24.52 20.27 19.38
CA LYS A 319 25.83 20.83 19.00
C LYS A 319 26.63 19.87 18.12
N PHE A 320 26.56 18.57 18.38
CA PHE A 320 27.24 17.58 17.55
C PHE A 320 26.73 17.61 16.11
N LEU A 321 25.41 17.63 15.93
CA LEU A 321 24.81 17.70 14.59
C LEU A 321 25.08 19.04 13.90
N GLN A 322 25.08 20.15 14.64
CA GLN A 322 25.46 21.48 14.14
C GLN A 322 26.91 21.47 13.63
N ASP A 323 27.86 21.00 14.44
CA ASP A 323 29.28 20.95 14.09
C ASP A 323 29.51 20.10 12.81
N LEU A 324 28.81 18.95 12.69
CA LEU A 324 28.87 18.10 11.50
C LEU A 324 28.27 18.79 10.27
N THR A 325 27.08 19.39 10.43
CA THR A 325 26.37 20.11 9.35
C THR A 325 27.20 21.27 8.82
N ASP A 326 27.73 22.11 9.71
CA ASP A 326 28.59 23.23 9.36
C ASP A 326 29.83 22.75 8.60
N SER A 327 30.51 21.73 9.11
CA SER A 327 31.72 21.18 8.49
C SER A 327 31.44 20.64 7.09
N THR A 328 30.38 19.83 6.93
CA THR A 328 30.00 19.26 5.64
C THR A 328 29.60 20.33 4.62
N LEU A 329 28.67 21.22 4.99
CA LEU A 329 28.10 22.18 4.04
C LEU A 329 29.13 23.22 3.62
N ASN A 330 29.99 23.70 4.53
CA ASN A 330 31.07 24.62 4.19
C ASN A 330 32.12 23.95 3.29
N PHE A 331 32.41 22.67 3.49
CA PHE A 331 33.33 21.90 2.64
C PHE A 331 32.81 21.72 1.21
N LEU A 332 31.52 21.36 1.05
CA LEU A 332 30.94 21.11 -0.27
C LEU A 332 30.83 22.37 -1.15
N VAL A 333 30.74 23.57 -0.55
CA VAL A 333 30.67 24.84 -1.29
C VAL A 333 32.03 25.48 -1.55
N MET A 334 33.14 24.82 -1.18
CA MET A 334 34.48 25.35 -1.40
C MET A 334 34.76 25.59 -2.88
N LYS A 335 35.10 26.84 -3.23
CA LYS A 335 35.52 27.22 -4.58
C LYS A 335 37.05 27.30 -4.68
N PRO A 336 37.66 26.80 -5.77
CA PRO A 336 39.08 27.01 -6.04
C PRO A 336 39.37 28.48 -6.36
N SER A 337 40.61 28.93 -6.15
CA SER A 337 41.05 30.33 -6.32
C SER A 337 40.94 30.87 -7.75
N LYS A 338 40.74 30.00 -8.76
CA LYS A 338 40.35 30.36 -10.13
C LYS A 338 39.02 29.67 -10.46
N PRO A 339 37.96 30.38 -10.90
CA PRO A 339 36.59 29.94 -10.63
C PRO A 339 35.96 29.00 -11.65
N SER A 340 36.42 28.94 -12.91
CA SER A 340 35.63 28.32 -13.99
C SER A 340 36.04 26.91 -14.42
N GLU A 341 37.16 26.37 -13.93
CA GLU A 341 37.70 25.15 -14.56
C GLU A 341 38.33 24.16 -13.58
N ALA A 342 38.13 24.23 -12.26
CA ALA A 342 38.80 23.31 -11.31
C ALA A 342 37.85 22.37 -10.57
N ILE A 343 38.29 21.11 -10.39
CA ILE A 343 37.53 20.07 -9.71
C ILE A 343 37.27 20.46 -8.25
N THR A 344 36.01 20.41 -7.85
CA THR A 344 35.53 20.74 -6.48
C THR A 344 35.19 19.47 -5.69
N PRO A 345 35.04 19.58 -4.35
CA PRO A 345 34.54 18.46 -3.53
C PRO A 345 33.19 17.90 -3.99
N MET A 346 32.34 18.75 -4.58
CA MET A 346 31.05 18.33 -5.12
C MET A 346 31.20 17.23 -6.18
N HIS A 347 32.15 17.35 -7.10
CA HIS A 347 32.37 16.36 -8.16
C HIS A 347 32.72 14.97 -7.61
N TYR A 348 33.54 14.90 -6.55
CA TYR A 348 33.92 13.64 -5.92
C TYR A 348 32.76 12.98 -5.18
N ILE A 349 31.96 13.76 -4.44
CA ILE A 349 30.77 13.21 -3.77
C ILE A 349 29.69 12.81 -4.79
N SER A 350 29.54 13.55 -5.90
CA SER A 350 28.59 13.20 -6.99
C SER A 350 28.97 11.91 -7.68
N LEU A 351 30.26 11.57 -7.72
CA LEU A 351 30.73 10.30 -8.27
C LEU A 351 30.36 9.11 -7.37
N LEU A 352 30.38 9.31 -6.04
CA LEU A 352 30.15 8.25 -5.05
C LEU A 352 28.68 8.11 -4.62
N ASP A 353 27.96 9.22 -4.55
CA ASP A 353 26.53 9.28 -4.21
C ASP A 353 25.78 10.26 -5.13
N PRO A 354 25.59 9.90 -6.42
CA PRO A 354 24.96 10.78 -7.41
C PRO A 354 23.55 11.24 -7.00
N LYS A 355 22.81 10.42 -6.26
CA LYS A 355 21.41 10.70 -5.87
C LYS A 355 21.29 11.38 -4.49
N ALA A 356 22.40 11.85 -3.91
CA ALA A 356 22.43 12.53 -2.61
C ALA A 356 21.71 11.75 -1.50
N LEU A 357 21.90 10.43 -1.43
CA LEU A 357 21.30 9.59 -0.40
C LEU A 357 21.70 10.05 1.01
N TRP A 358 22.93 10.55 1.20
CA TRP A 358 23.36 11.14 2.47
C TRP A 358 22.43 12.29 2.89
N PHE A 359 22.16 13.23 1.99
CA PHE A 359 21.31 14.39 2.26
C PHE A 359 19.86 13.97 2.50
N LYS A 360 19.36 13.00 1.73
CA LYS A 360 18.03 12.42 1.91
C LYS A 360 17.85 11.80 3.31
N LYS A 361 18.84 11.03 3.78
CA LYS A 361 18.81 10.44 5.13
C LYS A 361 18.89 11.52 6.22
N TRP A 362 19.72 12.54 6.03
CA TRP A 362 19.87 13.65 6.97
C TRP A 362 18.58 14.48 7.09
N MET A 363 17.84 14.64 6.00
CA MET A 363 16.57 15.37 5.94
C MET A 363 15.34 14.55 6.39
N HIS A 364 15.49 13.24 6.65
CA HIS A 364 14.37 12.36 6.98
C HIS A 364 13.72 12.68 8.33
N GLY A 365 14.53 12.84 9.39
CA GLY A 365 14.05 13.16 10.73
C GLY A 365 13.75 14.65 10.91
N HIS A 366 12.66 14.99 11.61
CA HIS A 366 12.33 16.39 11.90
C HIS A 366 13.45 17.12 12.64
N TYR A 367 14.01 16.49 13.69
CA TYR A 367 15.10 17.03 14.50
C TYR A 367 16.31 17.46 13.66
N SER A 368 16.83 16.58 12.80
CA SER A 368 18.01 16.90 11.99
C SER A 368 17.72 17.87 10.85
N ARG A 369 16.56 17.73 10.20
CA ARG A 369 16.09 18.63 9.16
C ARG A 369 16.02 20.08 9.64
N THR A 370 15.55 20.33 10.87
CA THR A 370 15.47 21.69 11.43
C THR A 370 16.84 22.36 11.50
N ILE A 371 17.88 21.64 11.93
CA ILE A 371 19.25 22.16 12.00
C ILE A 371 19.80 22.46 10.60
N ILE A 372 19.61 21.55 9.65
CA ILE A 372 20.11 21.69 8.28
C ILE A 372 19.43 22.87 7.57
N LEU A 373 18.10 22.98 7.67
CA LEU A 373 17.35 24.08 7.08
C LEU A 373 17.68 25.43 7.75
N GLY A 374 17.92 25.43 9.07
CA GLY A 374 18.43 26.60 9.78
C GLY A 374 19.77 27.07 9.20
N HIS A 375 20.74 26.16 9.03
CA HIS A 375 22.03 26.51 8.43
C HIS A 375 21.89 26.99 6.98
N LEU A 376 21.02 26.37 6.17
CA LEU A 376 20.78 26.81 4.78
C LEU A 376 20.12 28.18 4.69
N LYS A 377 19.31 28.56 5.68
CA LYS A 377 18.73 29.90 5.80
C LYS A 377 19.81 30.96 6.07
N ASP A 378 20.75 30.65 6.97
CA ASP A 378 21.84 31.57 7.34
C ASP A 378 22.94 31.61 6.25
N LYS A 379 23.25 30.47 5.64
CA LYS A 379 24.26 30.29 4.58
C LYS A 379 23.68 29.51 3.41
N ASN A 380 23.09 30.23 2.47
CA ASN A 380 22.39 29.65 1.32
C ASN A 380 23.29 29.22 0.15
N THR A 381 24.62 29.26 0.27
CA THR A 381 25.55 29.03 -0.85
C THR A 381 25.37 27.66 -1.51
N LEU A 382 25.10 26.61 -0.73
CA LEU A 382 24.84 25.28 -1.30
C LEU A 382 23.55 25.28 -2.14
N LEU A 383 22.50 25.91 -1.63
CA LEU A 383 21.22 26.05 -2.33
C LEU A 383 21.38 26.86 -3.62
N VAL A 384 22.05 28.02 -3.55
CA VAL A 384 22.35 28.85 -4.72
C VAL A 384 23.12 28.06 -5.76
N ASN A 385 24.18 27.35 -5.36
CA ASN A 385 24.95 26.50 -6.27
C ASN A 385 24.08 25.41 -6.90
N ALA A 386 23.24 24.72 -6.13
CA ALA A 386 22.37 23.67 -6.66
C ALA A 386 21.36 24.21 -7.69
N VAL A 387 20.76 25.37 -7.43
CA VAL A 387 19.87 26.04 -8.40
C VAL A 387 20.66 26.47 -9.64
N THR A 388 21.81 27.11 -9.47
CA THR A 388 22.69 27.53 -10.57
C THR A 388 23.06 26.34 -11.47
N GLN A 389 23.51 25.23 -10.90
CA GLN A 389 23.89 24.03 -11.67
C GLN A 389 22.72 23.46 -12.46
N CYS A 390 21.51 23.44 -11.90
CA CYS A 390 20.32 23.01 -12.64
C CYS A 390 19.98 23.96 -13.80
N LEU A 391 20.07 25.28 -13.61
CA LEU A 391 19.78 26.26 -14.67
C LEU A 391 20.86 26.26 -15.76
N GLU A 392 22.14 26.23 -15.39
CA GLU A 392 23.27 26.15 -16.31
C GLU A 392 23.22 24.87 -17.16
N PHE A 393 22.84 23.73 -16.56
CA PHE A 393 22.63 22.48 -17.30
C PHE A 393 21.48 22.60 -18.32
N VAL A 394 20.39 23.28 -17.95
CA VAL A 394 19.28 23.54 -18.88
C VAL A 394 19.72 24.46 -20.02
N ASP A 395 20.58 25.45 -19.77
CA ASP A 395 21.02 26.43 -20.78
C ASP A 395 22.12 25.89 -21.72
N SER A 396 23.10 25.14 -21.19
CA SER A 396 24.27 24.60 -21.93
C SER A 396 23.98 23.38 -22.82
N ARG A 397 22.70 23.01 -22.95
CA ARG A 397 22.21 21.73 -23.51
C ARG A 397 22.59 21.42 -24.96
N ALA A 398 22.77 22.43 -25.81
CA ALA A 398 23.03 22.26 -27.24
C ALA A 398 24.41 21.63 -27.49
N ALA A 399 25.39 21.95 -26.62
CA ALA A 399 26.73 21.37 -26.64
C ALA A 399 26.79 19.94 -26.04
N TRP A 400 25.70 19.51 -25.39
CA TRP A 400 25.59 18.26 -24.65
C TRP A 400 24.97 17.13 -25.47
N LEU A 401 23.99 17.44 -26.31
CA LEU A 401 23.31 16.48 -27.21
C LEU A 401 24.26 15.81 -28.21
N ASP A 402 25.27 16.53 -28.70
CA ASP A 402 26.30 15.98 -29.60
C ASP A 402 27.26 15.01 -28.89
N SER A 403 27.46 15.16 -27.56
CA SER A 403 28.30 14.26 -26.76
C SER A 403 27.54 13.06 -26.18
N MET A 404 26.20 13.12 -26.09
CA MET A 404 25.42 12.10 -25.39
C MET A 404 25.27 10.79 -26.18
N ASN A 405 25.32 10.86 -27.51
CA ASN A 405 25.44 9.68 -28.38
C ASN A 405 26.64 8.79 -28.00
N ASP A 406 27.73 9.43 -27.56
CA ASP A 406 28.98 8.77 -27.17
C ASP A 406 28.98 8.35 -25.68
N LEU A 407 28.02 8.86 -24.88
CA LEU A 407 27.87 8.54 -23.46
C LEU A 407 26.97 7.32 -23.25
N SER A 408 25.89 7.18 -24.02
CA SER A 408 24.99 6.03 -23.92
C SER A 408 25.71 4.71 -24.23
N ASP A 409 26.57 4.70 -25.25
CA ASP A 409 27.46 3.58 -25.58
C ASP A 409 28.51 3.30 -24.48
N ARG A 410 28.93 4.30 -23.71
CA ARG A 410 29.94 4.18 -22.64
C ARG A 410 29.37 3.89 -21.24
N PHE A 411 28.11 4.20 -20.98
CA PHE A 411 27.36 3.72 -19.82
C PHE A 411 26.86 2.27 -20.03
N ASN A 412 26.81 1.78 -21.28
CA ASN A 412 26.36 0.45 -21.70
C ASN A 412 27.35 -0.72 -21.52
N MET A 413 28.60 -0.49 -21.09
CA MET A 413 29.56 -1.57 -20.80
C MET A 413 29.24 -2.27 -19.46
N ASN A 414 28.01 -2.77 -19.34
CA ASN A 414 27.50 -3.51 -18.18
C ASN A 414 26.70 -4.74 -18.61
N ARG A 415 27.25 -5.50 -19.57
CA ARG A 415 26.97 -6.94 -19.68
C ARG A 415 28.29 -7.69 -19.82
N LEU A 416 28.74 -8.27 -18.71
CA LEU A 416 29.58 -9.48 -18.65
C LEU A 416 31.02 -9.41 -19.19
N ASP A 417 31.75 -8.29 -19.05
CA ASP A 417 33.22 -8.40 -19.05
C ASP A 417 33.93 -7.43 -18.08
N SER A 418 35.00 -7.95 -17.53
CA SER A 418 35.83 -7.57 -16.38
C SER A 418 36.52 -6.17 -16.40
N SER A 419 36.02 -5.17 -17.13
CA SER A 419 36.60 -3.82 -17.14
C SER A 419 35.75 -2.81 -16.35
N ARG A 420 35.98 -2.71 -15.04
CA ARG A 420 35.42 -1.63 -14.21
C ARG A 420 35.79 -0.28 -14.82
N ARG A 421 34.80 0.57 -15.11
CA ARG A 421 35.02 1.92 -15.65
C ARG A 421 35.83 2.76 -14.68
N THR A 422 36.95 3.31 -15.15
CA THR A 422 37.89 4.05 -14.30
C THR A 422 38.14 5.48 -14.75
N LYS A 423 37.58 5.95 -15.87
CA LYS A 423 37.78 7.33 -16.37
C LYS A 423 36.45 8.04 -16.55
N TYR A 424 36.40 9.29 -16.08
CA TYR A 424 35.24 10.17 -16.13
C TYR A 424 35.59 11.49 -16.79
N THR A 425 34.83 11.91 -17.80
CA THR A 425 35.05 13.16 -18.54
C THR A 425 34.46 14.38 -17.81
N GLU A 426 34.86 15.59 -18.20
CA GLU A 426 34.27 16.85 -17.71
C GLU A 426 32.75 16.85 -17.76
N LYS A 427 32.19 16.53 -18.94
CA LYS A 427 30.76 16.44 -19.16
C LYS A 427 30.13 15.46 -18.17
N GLU A 428 30.63 14.23 -18.07
CA GLU A 428 30.09 13.23 -17.14
C GLU A 428 30.05 13.71 -15.69
N LEU A 429 31.09 14.41 -15.26
CA LEU A 429 31.15 14.98 -13.92
C LEU A 429 30.13 16.11 -13.73
N GLU A 430 29.96 17.00 -14.70
CA GLU A 430 28.90 18.03 -14.69
C GLU A 430 27.50 17.40 -14.62
N PHE A 431 27.25 16.32 -15.36
CA PHE A 431 25.97 15.61 -15.31
C PHE A 431 25.73 14.96 -13.94
N LEU A 432 26.74 14.36 -13.32
CA LEU A 432 26.63 13.81 -11.97
C LEU A 432 26.34 14.91 -10.93
N VAL A 433 26.99 16.07 -11.05
CA VAL A 433 26.71 17.24 -10.20
C VAL A 433 25.28 17.76 -10.42
N PHE A 434 24.78 17.75 -11.65
CA PHE A 434 23.37 18.04 -11.96
C PHE A 434 22.41 17.05 -11.25
N ILE A 435 22.64 15.73 -11.34
CA ILE A 435 21.80 14.72 -10.67
C ILE A 435 21.78 14.95 -9.15
N GLN A 436 22.94 15.24 -8.57
CA GLN A 436 23.06 15.49 -7.14
C GLN A 436 22.35 16.78 -6.73
N SER A 437 22.52 17.87 -7.49
CA SER A 437 21.86 19.14 -7.26
C SER A 437 20.34 19.00 -7.35
N LEU A 438 19.84 18.32 -8.39
CA LEU A 438 18.42 18.03 -8.56
C LEU A 438 17.87 17.18 -7.40
N SER A 439 18.64 16.21 -6.91
CA SER A 439 18.26 15.36 -5.77
C SER A 439 18.17 16.14 -4.45
N ILE A 440 19.08 17.09 -4.23
CA ILE A 440 19.05 18.00 -3.07
C ILE A 440 17.82 18.91 -3.15
N LEU A 441 17.59 19.55 -4.30
CA LEU A 441 16.44 20.42 -4.52
C LEU A 441 15.12 19.66 -4.34
N GLY A 442 14.97 18.49 -4.98
CA GLY A 442 13.79 17.65 -4.84
C GLY A 442 13.47 17.31 -3.39
N ARG A 443 14.49 17.05 -2.56
CA ARG A 443 14.30 16.78 -1.13
C ARG A 443 13.93 18.03 -0.33
N LEU A 444 14.48 19.20 -0.68
CA LEU A 444 14.15 20.47 -0.02
C LEU A 444 12.69 20.87 -0.28
N LEU A 445 12.23 20.75 -1.53
CA LEU A 445 10.91 21.19 -1.96
C LEU A 445 9.75 20.40 -1.31
N VAL A 446 9.98 19.16 -0.90
CA VAL A 446 9.00 18.36 -0.15
C VAL A 446 8.61 19.03 1.18
N TYR A 447 9.50 19.81 1.78
CA TYR A 447 9.28 20.37 3.12
C TYR A 447 9.00 21.87 3.10
N ASP A 448 8.01 22.31 3.88
CA ASP A 448 7.58 23.72 4.00
C ASP A 448 8.75 24.68 4.28
N ASN A 449 9.50 24.48 5.36
CA ASN A 449 10.68 25.27 5.68
C ASN A 449 11.76 25.28 4.58
N GLY A 450 11.80 24.26 3.72
CA GLY A 450 12.69 24.21 2.55
C GLY A 450 12.19 25.08 1.40
N ARG A 451 10.88 25.09 1.15
CA ARG A 451 10.23 25.97 0.17
C ARG A 451 10.31 27.44 0.57
N GLN A 452 10.24 27.75 1.86
CA GLN A 452 10.43 29.10 2.41
C GLN A 452 11.83 29.69 2.18
N LEU A 453 12.80 28.89 1.72
CA LEU A 453 14.13 29.39 1.31
C LEU A 453 14.09 30.10 -0.05
N PHE A 454 12.97 30.02 -0.78
CA PHE A 454 12.75 30.70 -2.05
C PHE A 454 11.98 32.02 -1.84
N PRO A 455 12.23 33.05 -2.66
CA PRO A 455 13.10 33.06 -3.85
C PRO A 455 14.60 33.05 -3.52
N VAL A 456 15.38 32.40 -4.39
CA VAL A 456 16.85 32.31 -4.28
C VAL A 456 17.51 33.28 -5.25
N LYS A 457 18.53 34.03 -4.80
CA LYS A 457 19.29 34.96 -5.66
C LYS A 457 20.39 34.23 -6.43
N VAL A 458 20.23 34.10 -7.74
CA VAL A 458 21.18 33.47 -8.66
C VAL A 458 21.65 34.52 -9.68
N HIS A 459 22.96 34.80 -9.74
CA HIS A 459 23.55 35.84 -10.61
C HIS A 459 22.83 37.21 -10.55
N GLY A 460 22.30 37.58 -9.38
CA GLY A 460 21.59 38.84 -9.17
C GLY A 460 20.10 38.82 -9.56
N LYS A 461 19.58 37.71 -10.07
CA LYS A 461 18.14 37.49 -10.33
C LYS A 461 17.52 36.64 -9.23
N GLU A 462 16.32 36.99 -8.79
CA GLU A 462 15.54 36.16 -7.89
C GLU A 462 14.86 35.04 -8.69
N VAL A 463 15.02 33.80 -8.23
CA VAL A 463 14.41 32.60 -8.81
C VAL A 463 13.39 32.07 -7.80
N THR A 464 12.12 32.14 -8.17
CA THR A 464 10.99 31.60 -7.40
C THR A 464 10.84 30.08 -7.59
N LEU A 465 9.98 29.45 -6.77
CA LEU A 465 9.64 28.03 -6.92
C LEU A 465 9.05 27.72 -8.30
N THR A 466 8.10 28.55 -8.76
CA THR A 466 7.45 28.41 -10.05
C THR A 466 8.46 28.55 -11.19
N GLU A 467 9.34 29.53 -11.13
CA GLU A 467 10.39 29.72 -12.15
C GLU A 467 11.37 28.55 -12.19
N LEU A 468 11.81 28.03 -11.03
CA LEU A 468 12.67 26.85 -10.97
C LEU A 468 12.01 25.65 -11.67
N VAL A 469 10.75 25.35 -11.32
CA VAL A 469 10.01 24.23 -11.93
C VAL A 469 9.86 24.46 -13.44
N ARG A 470 9.40 25.64 -13.86
CA ARG A 470 9.24 26.01 -15.29
C ARG A 470 10.57 25.90 -16.06
N SER A 471 11.69 26.26 -15.46
CA SER A 471 13.02 26.11 -16.09
C SER A 471 13.45 24.66 -16.27
N LEU A 472 12.99 23.73 -15.43
CA LEU A 472 13.31 22.30 -15.56
C LEU A 472 12.40 21.57 -16.56
N LEU A 473 11.14 22.00 -16.74
CA LEU A 473 10.16 21.37 -17.63
C LEU A 473 10.63 21.16 -19.09
N PRO A 474 11.40 22.07 -19.72
CA PRO A 474 11.96 21.85 -21.05
C PRO A 474 12.77 20.56 -21.21
N LEU A 475 13.35 20.01 -20.13
CA LEU A 475 14.06 18.73 -20.16
C LEU A 475 13.10 17.55 -20.36
N ILE A 476 11.81 17.71 -20.01
CA ILE A 476 10.74 16.73 -20.22
C ILE A 476 10.05 17.00 -21.56
N THR A 477 9.67 18.25 -21.83
CA THR A 477 8.63 18.58 -22.83
C THR A 477 9.15 18.82 -24.24
N LYS A 478 10.41 19.21 -24.43
CA LYS A 478 10.93 19.49 -25.77
C LYS A 478 11.51 18.22 -26.40
N ARG A 479 11.15 17.96 -27.67
CA ARG A 479 11.62 16.77 -28.40
C ARG A 479 13.14 16.72 -28.57
N SER A 480 13.79 17.87 -28.77
CA SER A 480 15.25 17.94 -28.93
C SER A 480 16.05 17.41 -27.73
N PHE A 481 15.40 17.12 -26.59
CA PHE A 481 15.99 16.53 -25.39
C PHE A 481 15.98 14.99 -25.38
N GLN A 482 15.38 14.35 -26.39
CA GLN A 482 15.02 12.92 -26.36
C GLN A 482 15.54 12.09 -27.54
N VAL A 483 15.98 12.72 -28.64
CA VAL A 483 16.16 12.08 -29.96
C VAL A 483 17.23 10.97 -29.99
N ASN A 484 18.06 10.81 -28.96
CA ASN A 484 19.32 10.07 -29.07
C ASN A 484 19.62 9.08 -27.92
N MET A 485 18.65 8.77 -27.05
CA MET A 485 18.90 7.84 -25.93
C MET A 485 18.28 6.47 -26.19
N PRO A 486 19.08 5.41 -26.44
CA PRO A 486 18.55 4.06 -26.49
C PRO A 486 17.87 3.69 -25.17
N THR A 487 16.62 3.23 -25.27
CA THR A 487 15.74 2.84 -24.15
C THR A 487 16.26 1.65 -23.35
N ASP A 488 17.23 0.90 -23.87
CA ASP A 488 17.81 -0.31 -23.28
C ASP A 488 19.01 -0.06 -22.34
N THR A 489 19.42 1.19 -22.13
CA THR A 489 20.76 1.48 -21.58
C THR A 489 20.87 1.59 -20.05
N GLY A 490 19.75 1.54 -19.32
CA GLY A 490 19.74 1.60 -17.85
C GLY A 490 20.26 2.91 -17.22
N ALA A 491 20.84 3.83 -18.00
CA ALA A 491 21.29 5.14 -17.56
C ALA A 491 20.09 6.11 -17.46
N PRO A 492 19.94 6.84 -16.34
CA PRO A 492 18.78 7.70 -16.13
C PRO A 492 18.83 8.92 -17.04
N SER A 493 17.86 9.08 -17.94
CA SER A 493 17.76 10.26 -18.80
C SER A 493 17.41 11.52 -17.98
N PRO A 494 17.83 12.73 -18.41
CA PRO A 494 17.45 13.98 -17.74
C PRO A 494 15.93 14.13 -17.56
N ALA A 495 15.15 13.74 -18.57
CA ALA A 495 13.68 13.76 -18.52
C ALA A 495 13.13 12.88 -17.37
N MET A 496 13.64 11.65 -17.23
CA MET A 496 13.23 10.74 -16.16
C MET A 496 13.64 11.24 -14.78
N LEU A 497 14.83 11.86 -14.67
CA LEU A 497 15.32 12.43 -13.41
C LEU A 497 14.45 13.59 -12.92
N VAL A 498 14.08 14.51 -13.82
CA VAL A 498 13.19 15.62 -13.49
C VAL A 498 11.79 15.09 -13.17
N THR A 499 11.27 14.14 -13.95
CA THR A 499 9.97 13.51 -13.70
C THR A 499 9.92 12.87 -12.32
N GLU A 500 10.96 12.12 -11.93
CA GLU A 500 11.05 11.50 -10.61
C GLU A 500 11.16 12.54 -9.48
N MET A 501 11.88 13.64 -9.72
CA MET A 501 11.94 14.76 -8.78
C MET A 501 10.56 15.38 -8.56
N LEU A 502 9.83 15.70 -9.63
CA LEU A 502 8.48 16.27 -9.55
C LEU A 502 7.50 15.29 -8.89
N LYS A 503 7.63 14.00 -9.14
CA LYS A 503 6.86 12.96 -8.44
C LYS A 503 7.15 12.95 -6.94
N ILE A 504 8.42 13.02 -6.54
CA ILE A 504 8.78 13.13 -5.11
C ILE A 504 8.14 14.37 -4.48
N VAL A 505 8.20 15.52 -5.14
CA VAL A 505 7.54 16.76 -4.69
C VAL A 505 6.03 16.57 -4.57
N SER A 506 5.42 15.88 -5.53
CA SER A 506 3.98 15.58 -5.50
C SER A 506 3.55 14.59 -4.41
N THR A 507 4.47 13.91 -3.71
CA THR A 507 4.09 13.02 -2.60
C THR A 507 3.60 13.77 -1.36
N ASP A 508 3.93 15.06 -1.23
CA ASP A 508 3.42 15.93 -0.17
C ASP A 508 2.37 16.89 -0.72
N ARG A 509 1.21 16.98 -0.04
CA ARG A 509 0.08 17.79 -0.49
C ARG A 509 0.45 19.27 -0.63
N ALA A 510 1.12 19.86 0.35
CA ALA A 510 1.44 21.28 0.34
C ALA A 510 2.50 21.60 -0.71
N ALA A 511 3.53 20.76 -0.83
CA ALA A 511 4.56 20.88 -1.85
C ALA A 511 3.97 20.79 -3.28
N CYS A 512 3.08 19.82 -3.52
CA CYS A 512 2.39 19.70 -4.82
C CYS A 512 1.61 20.97 -5.17
N VAL A 513 0.91 21.55 -4.19
CA VAL A 513 0.11 22.77 -4.39
C VAL A 513 0.99 23.98 -4.70
N GLU A 514 2.04 24.20 -3.90
CA GLU A 514 2.90 25.37 -4.04
C GLU A 514 3.82 25.30 -5.28
N CYS A 515 4.29 24.10 -5.65
CA CYS A 515 5.26 23.92 -6.73
C CYS A 515 4.63 23.57 -8.09
N LEU A 516 3.59 22.73 -8.12
CA LEU A 516 3.05 22.15 -9.37
C LEU A 516 1.67 22.68 -9.73
N CYS A 517 0.84 23.02 -8.74
CA CYS A 517 -0.54 23.41 -8.98
C CYS A 517 -0.68 24.89 -9.40
N LYS A 518 -0.08 25.24 -10.54
CA LYS A 518 -0.12 26.57 -11.18
C LYS A 518 -0.51 26.45 -12.64
N ASP A 519 -1.37 27.35 -13.12
CA ASP A 519 -1.86 27.30 -14.52
C ASP A 519 -0.71 27.36 -15.53
N GLU A 520 0.27 28.20 -15.23
CA GLU A 520 1.51 28.35 -15.98
C GLU A 520 2.28 27.02 -16.10
N VAL A 521 2.43 26.28 -14.99
CA VAL A 521 3.15 25.00 -14.95
C VAL A 521 2.39 23.93 -15.72
N VAL A 522 1.06 23.84 -15.54
CA VAL A 522 0.20 22.90 -16.26
C VAL A 522 0.24 23.15 -17.77
N THR A 523 0.22 24.42 -18.19
CA THR A 523 0.31 24.82 -19.59
C THR A 523 1.64 24.37 -20.21
N ASP A 524 2.75 24.58 -19.51
CA ASP A 524 4.07 24.14 -19.97
C ASP A 524 4.16 22.60 -20.07
N ILE A 525 3.60 21.87 -19.10
CA ILE A 525 3.55 20.39 -19.07
C ILE A 525 2.72 19.84 -20.24
N LEU A 526 1.59 20.46 -20.55
CA LEU A 526 0.67 19.99 -21.61
C LEU A 526 1.10 20.38 -23.03
N LYS A 527 2.13 21.21 -23.19
CA LYS A 527 2.61 21.64 -24.49
C LYS A 527 2.83 20.49 -25.49
N PRO A 528 3.50 19.37 -25.15
CA PRO A 528 3.72 18.26 -26.09
C PRO A 528 2.42 17.56 -26.54
N VAL A 529 1.39 17.58 -25.69
CA VAL A 529 0.07 17.03 -25.98
C VAL A 529 -0.68 17.95 -26.94
N ASN A 530 -0.60 19.26 -26.70
CA ASN A 530 -1.21 20.26 -27.55
C ASN A 530 -0.54 20.32 -28.94
N ASP A 531 0.79 20.24 -28.99
CA ASP A 531 1.56 20.20 -30.24
C ASP A 531 1.17 18.96 -31.08
N TRP A 532 0.91 17.81 -30.44
CA TRP A 532 0.40 16.61 -31.11
C TRP A 532 -1.05 16.79 -31.59
N LEU A 533 -1.94 17.36 -30.76
CA LEU A 533 -3.34 17.62 -31.11
C LEU A 533 -3.50 18.60 -32.29
N ASN A 534 -2.64 19.62 -32.36
CA ASN A 534 -2.62 20.64 -33.42
C ASN A 534 -1.87 20.19 -34.67
N LYS A 535 -1.23 19.01 -34.62
CA LYS A 535 -0.40 18.45 -35.68
C LYS A 535 0.86 19.25 -36.01
N ASP A 536 1.36 20.02 -35.05
CA ASP A 536 2.49 20.93 -35.25
C ASP A 536 3.83 20.18 -35.24
N GLN A 537 4.03 19.24 -34.32
CA GLN A 537 5.25 18.41 -34.22
C GLN A 537 4.95 17.03 -33.62
N PRO A 538 5.63 15.94 -34.05
CA PRO A 538 5.53 14.65 -33.38
C PRO A 538 6.26 14.70 -32.02
N SER A 539 5.61 14.24 -30.96
CA SER A 539 6.18 14.04 -29.61
C SER A 539 6.70 12.61 -29.47
N SER A 540 7.74 12.37 -28.65
CA SER A 540 8.22 11.00 -28.38
C SER A 540 7.39 10.33 -27.28
N ASP A 541 7.31 9.01 -27.30
CA ASP A 541 6.61 8.25 -26.24
C ASP A 541 7.18 8.54 -24.85
N LEU A 542 8.50 8.67 -24.71
CA LEU A 542 9.14 9.03 -23.44
C LEU A 542 8.67 10.40 -22.92
N THR A 543 8.51 11.40 -23.81
CA THR A 543 7.94 12.72 -23.47
C THR A 543 6.56 12.54 -22.86
N MET A 544 5.72 11.81 -23.58
CA MET A 544 4.30 11.67 -23.30
C MET A 544 4.10 10.89 -22.00
N LEU A 545 4.88 9.84 -21.77
CA LEU A 545 4.90 9.08 -20.52
C LEU A 545 5.33 9.95 -19.33
N CYS A 546 6.41 10.72 -19.45
CA CYS A 546 6.87 11.63 -18.39
C CYS A 546 5.81 12.69 -18.06
N VAL A 547 5.21 13.30 -19.08
CA VAL A 547 4.12 14.27 -18.92
C VAL A 547 2.93 13.65 -18.18
N ALA A 548 2.47 12.49 -18.63
CA ALA A 548 1.33 11.81 -18.03
C ALA A 548 1.61 11.35 -16.58
N GLU A 549 2.85 10.93 -16.27
CA GLU A 549 3.26 10.61 -14.90
C GLU A 549 3.16 11.81 -13.96
N VAL A 550 3.62 13.00 -14.38
CA VAL A 550 3.52 14.23 -13.57
C VAL A 550 2.04 14.61 -13.38
N LEU A 551 1.24 14.58 -14.46
CA LEU A 551 -0.19 14.91 -14.39
C LEU A 551 -0.97 13.94 -13.49
N SER A 552 -0.66 12.64 -13.55
CA SER A 552 -1.26 11.61 -12.68
C SER A 552 -0.91 11.86 -11.21
N ALA A 553 0.33 12.30 -10.94
CA ALA A 553 0.75 12.60 -9.58
C ALA A 553 0.04 13.85 -9.02
N MET A 554 -0.21 14.86 -9.86
CA MET A 554 -1.02 16.03 -9.51
C MET A 554 -2.49 15.68 -9.29
N ALA A 555 -3.09 14.91 -10.20
CA ALA A 555 -4.50 14.51 -10.15
C ALA A 555 -4.84 13.57 -8.98
N SER A 556 -3.82 13.01 -8.31
CA SER A 556 -3.97 12.23 -7.08
C SER A 556 -4.39 13.06 -5.85
N TRP A 557 -4.33 14.39 -5.93
CA TRP A 557 -4.74 15.31 -4.87
C TRP A 557 -5.93 16.16 -5.28
N GLU A 558 -6.87 16.39 -4.36
CA GLU A 558 -8.07 17.20 -4.60
C GLU A 558 -7.78 18.58 -5.23
N THR A 559 -6.75 19.29 -4.76
CA THR A 559 -6.36 20.60 -5.29
C THR A 559 -5.82 20.50 -6.72
N GLY A 560 -5.05 19.44 -7.02
CA GLY A 560 -4.55 19.18 -8.36
C GLY A 560 -5.67 18.74 -9.31
N THR A 561 -6.61 17.90 -8.86
CA THR A 561 -7.84 17.55 -9.60
C THR A 561 -8.64 18.81 -9.95
N LYS A 562 -8.88 19.70 -8.97
CA LYS A 562 -9.61 20.96 -9.18
C LYS A 562 -8.90 21.87 -10.19
N LEU A 563 -7.58 22.02 -10.10
CA LEU A 563 -6.81 22.78 -11.07
C LEU A 563 -6.93 22.20 -12.48
N LEU A 564 -6.84 20.88 -12.63
CA LEU A 564 -6.94 20.24 -13.94
C LEU A 564 -8.36 20.36 -14.55
N LEU A 565 -9.38 20.38 -13.71
CA LEU A 565 -10.78 20.54 -14.12
C LEU A 565 -11.14 22.00 -14.46
N TYR A 566 -10.66 22.98 -13.67
CA TYR A 566 -11.17 24.35 -13.70
C TYR A 566 -10.10 25.44 -13.95
N GLY A 567 -8.81 25.13 -13.83
CA GLY A 567 -7.74 26.14 -13.78
C GLY A 567 -7.63 26.84 -12.42
N GLU A 568 -6.58 27.65 -12.22
CA GLU A 568 -6.18 28.21 -10.92
C GLU A 568 -7.22 29.19 -10.37
N ASN A 569 -7.90 29.91 -11.27
CA ASN A 569 -8.97 30.86 -10.95
C ASN A 569 -10.38 30.30 -11.15
N GLY A 570 -10.50 29.03 -11.55
CA GLY A 570 -11.79 28.41 -11.83
C GLY A 570 -12.56 28.11 -10.54
N SER A 571 -13.80 28.58 -10.46
CA SER A 571 -14.71 28.17 -9.39
C SER A 571 -15.38 26.84 -9.73
N THR A 572 -15.81 26.10 -8.70
CA THR A 572 -16.60 24.88 -8.88
C THR A 572 -17.80 25.15 -9.79
N PHE A 573 -17.98 24.31 -10.82
CA PHE A 573 -19.09 24.33 -11.78
C PHE A 573 -19.06 25.41 -12.88
N GLN A 574 -18.02 26.24 -12.98
CA GLN A 574 -17.86 27.10 -14.17
C GLN A 574 -17.12 26.35 -15.27
N HIS A 575 -17.73 26.27 -16.46
CA HIS A 575 -17.09 25.64 -17.62
C HIS A 575 -15.93 26.51 -18.12
N THR A 576 -14.70 26.07 -17.90
CA THR A 576 -13.48 26.71 -18.40
C THR A 576 -12.98 25.98 -19.65
N PRO A 577 -13.30 26.47 -20.87
CA PRO A 577 -13.02 25.74 -22.11
C PRO A 577 -11.52 25.49 -22.37
N ASN A 578 -10.63 26.24 -21.72
CA ASN A 578 -9.18 26.10 -21.85
C ASN A 578 -8.54 25.28 -20.71
N ALA A 579 -9.34 24.65 -19.85
CA ALA A 579 -8.80 23.83 -18.76
C ALA A 579 -8.11 22.56 -19.29
N ALA A 580 -7.13 22.08 -18.52
CA ALA A 580 -6.30 20.92 -18.85
C ALA A 580 -7.11 19.66 -19.17
N VAL A 581 -8.22 19.43 -18.45
CA VAL A 581 -9.13 18.29 -18.66
C VAL A 581 -9.58 18.16 -20.12
N HIS A 582 -9.85 19.28 -20.80
CA HIS A 582 -10.31 19.27 -22.18
C HIS A 582 -9.22 18.81 -23.15
N ILE A 583 -7.97 19.25 -22.92
CA ILE A 583 -6.80 18.87 -23.73
C ILE A 583 -6.50 17.38 -23.55
N ILE A 584 -6.48 16.91 -22.30
CA ILE A 584 -6.17 15.51 -21.94
C ILE A 584 -7.26 14.57 -22.51
N SER A 585 -8.54 14.94 -22.37
CA SER A 585 -9.66 14.12 -22.84
C SER A 585 -9.73 14.05 -24.36
N GLU A 586 -9.49 15.18 -25.05
CA GLU A 586 -9.44 15.22 -26.52
C GLU A 586 -8.28 14.38 -27.06
N PHE A 587 -7.11 14.43 -26.40
CA PHE A 587 -5.98 13.57 -26.72
C PHE A 587 -6.34 12.10 -26.63
N CYS A 588 -6.90 11.67 -25.49
CA CYS A 588 -7.30 10.27 -25.29
C CYS A 588 -8.29 9.80 -26.35
N LYS A 589 -9.32 10.62 -26.63
CA LYS A 589 -10.34 10.30 -27.63
C LYS A 589 -9.73 10.14 -29.02
N ARG A 590 -8.96 11.12 -29.49
CA ARG A 590 -8.34 11.06 -30.82
C ARG A 590 -7.32 9.94 -30.95
N ALA A 591 -6.53 9.67 -29.91
CA ALA A 591 -5.53 8.61 -29.94
C ALA A 591 -6.17 7.20 -30.01
N MET A 592 -7.36 7.01 -29.45
CA MET A 592 -8.12 5.76 -29.54
C MET A 592 -8.94 5.63 -30.82
N ASP A 593 -9.58 6.71 -31.28
CA ASP A 593 -10.52 6.67 -32.41
C ASP A 593 -9.83 6.74 -33.80
N GLN A 594 -8.53 7.04 -33.88
CA GLN A 594 -7.80 7.14 -35.15
C GLN A 594 -7.58 5.76 -35.80
N PRO A 595 -7.93 5.58 -37.09
CA PRO A 595 -7.66 4.35 -37.82
C PRO A 595 -6.16 4.19 -38.10
N VAL A 596 -5.64 2.98 -37.88
CA VAL A 596 -4.25 2.59 -38.16
C VAL A 596 -3.92 2.91 -39.64
N GLY A 597 -2.94 3.78 -39.86
CA GLY A 597 -2.41 4.08 -41.20
C GLY A 597 -2.93 5.34 -41.90
N THR A 598 -3.53 6.31 -41.18
CA THR A 598 -3.83 7.64 -41.77
C THR A 598 -2.57 8.52 -41.83
N GLU A 599 -2.29 9.10 -43.00
CA GLU A 599 -1.09 9.90 -43.26
C GLU A 599 -1.02 11.15 -42.35
N PHE A 600 0.11 11.28 -41.65
CA PHE A 600 0.57 12.35 -40.75
C PHE A 600 0.38 12.15 -39.23
N LEU A 601 1.54 11.95 -38.57
CA LEU A 601 1.86 11.72 -37.15
C LEU A 601 1.81 10.25 -36.70
N THR A 602 2.92 9.80 -36.10
CA THR A 602 3.02 8.48 -35.46
C THR A 602 1.94 8.37 -34.39
N GLN A 603 1.08 7.35 -34.49
CA GLN A 603 0.09 7.04 -33.48
C GLN A 603 0.79 6.82 -32.12
N PRO A 604 0.30 7.42 -31.02
CA PRO A 604 0.85 7.16 -29.70
C PRO A 604 0.77 5.66 -29.37
N SER A 605 1.79 5.11 -28.73
CA SER A 605 1.78 3.70 -28.34
C SER A 605 0.73 3.38 -27.27
N ARG A 606 0.33 2.11 -27.18
CA ARG A 606 -0.62 1.60 -26.15
C ARG A 606 -0.24 2.06 -24.73
N PRO A 607 1.05 1.99 -24.29
CA PRO A 607 1.45 2.53 -22.99
C PRO A 607 1.15 4.02 -22.80
N VAL A 608 1.43 4.86 -23.81
CA VAL A 608 1.15 6.30 -23.73
C VAL A 608 -0.35 6.55 -23.54
N ILE A 609 -1.18 5.93 -24.37
CA ILE A 609 -2.65 6.06 -24.27
C ILE A 609 -3.12 5.59 -22.90
N GLY A 610 -2.62 4.46 -22.41
CA GLY A 610 -2.97 3.90 -21.11
C GLY A 610 -2.67 4.83 -19.92
N VAL A 611 -1.52 5.50 -19.89
CA VAL A 611 -1.19 6.42 -18.79
C VAL A 611 -2.03 7.70 -18.87
N PHE A 612 -2.34 8.22 -20.06
CA PHE A 612 -3.25 9.36 -20.20
C PHE A 612 -4.71 9.00 -19.84
N LEU A 613 -5.17 7.79 -20.18
CA LEU A 613 -6.46 7.27 -19.71
C LEU A 613 -6.49 7.18 -18.17
N TYR A 614 -5.38 6.79 -17.55
CA TYR A 614 -5.25 6.79 -16.10
C TYR A 614 -5.37 8.21 -15.49
N VAL A 615 -4.85 9.24 -16.16
CA VAL A 615 -5.10 10.64 -15.75
C VAL A 615 -6.59 10.98 -15.85
N CYS A 616 -7.23 10.69 -16.99
CA CYS A 616 -8.68 10.89 -17.16
C CYS A 616 -9.50 10.16 -16.09
N ARG A 617 -9.08 8.94 -15.73
CA ARG A 617 -9.68 8.14 -14.67
C ARG A 617 -9.73 8.86 -13.33
N GLN A 618 -8.61 9.41 -12.89
CA GLN A 618 -8.57 10.17 -11.65
C GLN A 618 -9.53 11.38 -11.67
N LEU A 619 -9.81 11.94 -12.85
CA LEU A 619 -10.76 13.03 -13.01
C LEU A 619 -12.22 12.54 -13.02
N TYR A 620 -12.57 11.55 -13.86
CA TYR A 620 -13.97 11.09 -14.00
C TYR A 620 -14.47 10.22 -12.84
N CYS A 621 -13.60 9.76 -11.93
CA CYS A 621 -14.03 9.13 -10.69
C CYS A 621 -14.72 10.11 -9.72
N THR A 622 -14.69 11.42 -10.00
CA THR A 622 -15.47 12.43 -9.28
C THR A 622 -16.77 12.77 -10.04
N PRO A 623 -17.90 13.04 -9.35
CA PRO A 623 -19.14 13.43 -10.02
C PRO A 623 -18.98 14.64 -10.95
N GLU A 624 -18.24 15.65 -10.52
CA GLU A 624 -17.99 16.87 -11.29
C GLU A 624 -17.11 16.60 -12.51
N GLY A 625 -16.01 15.85 -12.32
CA GLY A 625 -15.14 15.47 -13.42
C GLY A 625 -15.89 14.63 -14.46
N LEU A 626 -16.71 13.67 -14.03
CA LEU A 626 -17.51 12.86 -14.95
C LEU A 626 -18.44 13.72 -15.81
N LEU A 627 -19.06 14.75 -15.24
CA LEU A 627 -19.91 15.68 -15.99
C LEU A 627 -19.12 16.45 -17.05
N ILE A 628 -17.92 16.92 -16.72
CA ILE A 628 -17.06 17.67 -17.66
C ILE A 628 -16.53 16.76 -18.77
N LEU A 629 -16.15 15.52 -18.45
CA LEU A 629 -15.62 14.56 -19.43
C LEU A 629 -16.72 13.89 -20.27
N HIS A 630 -17.99 13.95 -19.87
CA HIS A 630 -19.11 13.30 -20.56
C HIS A 630 -19.16 13.57 -22.08
N PRO A 631 -19.01 14.82 -22.59
CA PRO A 631 -19.08 15.11 -24.03
C PRO A 631 -18.03 14.39 -24.88
N TYR A 632 -16.91 13.97 -24.28
CA TYR A 632 -15.86 13.24 -24.99
C TYR A 632 -16.26 11.79 -25.27
N GLY A 633 -17.21 11.21 -24.52
CA GLY A 633 -17.69 9.84 -24.77
C GLY A 633 -16.64 8.76 -24.52
N LEU A 634 -15.67 9.00 -23.62
CA LEU A 634 -14.52 8.10 -23.41
C LEU A 634 -14.93 6.66 -23.07
N HIS A 635 -16.03 6.45 -22.36
CA HIS A 635 -16.56 5.11 -22.07
C HIS A 635 -16.85 4.29 -23.35
N HIS A 636 -17.37 4.91 -24.41
CA HIS A 636 -17.58 4.25 -25.70
C HIS A 636 -16.24 3.99 -26.41
N SER A 637 -15.34 4.97 -26.48
CA SER A 637 -14.03 4.81 -27.13
C SER A 637 -13.20 3.70 -26.47
N VAL A 638 -13.14 3.68 -25.13
CA VAL A 638 -12.42 2.64 -24.37
C VAL A 638 -13.06 1.27 -24.58
N ALA A 639 -14.40 1.17 -24.58
CA ALA A 639 -15.09 -0.10 -24.84
C ALA A 639 -14.88 -0.60 -26.27
N ASN A 640 -14.85 0.30 -27.26
CA ASN A 640 -14.57 -0.07 -28.64
C ASN A 640 -13.12 -0.56 -28.80
N ALA A 641 -12.15 0.14 -28.20
CA ALA A 641 -10.75 -0.28 -28.18
C ALA A 641 -10.59 -1.64 -27.48
N TRP A 642 -11.35 -1.89 -26.41
CA TRP A 642 -11.34 -3.17 -25.70
C TRP A 642 -11.85 -4.31 -26.59
N ARG A 643 -12.96 -4.11 -27.32
CA ARG A 643 -13.48 -5.14 -28.25
C ARG A 643 -12.49 -5.49 -29.36
N GLU A 644 -11.76 -4.50 -29.87
CA GLU A 644 -10.75 -4.75 -30.91
C GLU A 644 -9.57 -5.58 -30.36
N VAL A 645 -9.00 -5.20 -29.21
CA VAL A 645 -7.88 -5.95 -28.63
C VAL A 645 -8.32 -7.31 -28.07
N SER A 646 -9.55 -7.46 -27.57
CA SER A 646 -10.06 -8.75 -27.11
C SER A 646 -10.08 -9.76 -28.25
N ARG A 647 -10.50 -9.34 -29.45
CA ARG A 647 -10.45 -10.17 -30.65
C ARG A 647 -9.02 -10.55 -31.05
N GLU A 648 -8.05 -9.63 -30.87
CA GLU A 648 -6.62 -9.89 -31.07
C GLU A 648 -6.09 -10.94 -30.08
N VAL A 649 -6.46 -10.83 -28.80
CA VAL A 649 -6.05 -11.78 -27.75
C VAL A 649 -6.72 -13.15 -27.93
N GLU A 650 -7.99 -13.20 -28.33
CA GLU A 650 -8.71 -14.46 -28.62
C GLU A 650 -8.14 -15.22 -29.82
N LEU A 651 -7.63 -14.50 -30.82
CA LEU A 651 -7.01 -15.07 -32.02
C LEU A 651 -5.53 -15.43 -31.82
N GLY A 652 -4.88 -14.85 -30.80
CA GLY A 652 -3.49 -15.11 -30.44
C GLY A 652 -3.32 -16.37 -29.60
N ASP A 653 -2.12 -16.97 -29.65
CA ASP A 653 -1.77 -18.08 -28.76
C ASP A 653 -1.76 -17.61 -27.30
N THR A 654 -2.29 -18.44 -26.38
CA THR A 654 -2.32 -18.09 -24.95
C THR A 654 -0.89 -17.87 -24.44
N PRO A 655 -0.54 -16.68 -23.92
CA PRO A 655 0.83 -16.40 -23.52
C PRO A 655 1.27 -17.35 -22.40
N VAL A 656 2.27 -18.18 -22.67
CA VAL A 656 2.89 -19.07 -21.68
C VAL A 656 3.67 -18.19 -20.70
N MET A 657 3.26 -18.19 -19.42
CA MET A 657 3.88 -17.38 -18.36
C MET A 657 5.25 -17.91 -17.87
N GLU A 658 5.76 -19.01 -18.43
CA GLU A 658 7.06 -19.57 -18.07
C GLU A 658 8.23 -18.84 -18.75
N GLU A 659 9.39 -18.80 -18.09
CA GLU A 659 10.67 -18.19 -18.53
C GLU A 659 11.28 -18.86 -19.78
N SER A 660 10.48 -19.10 -20.82
CA SER A 660 10.94 -19.54 -22.13
C SER A 660 11.37 -18.35 -22.98
N GLU A 661 12.24 -18.59 -23.97
CA GLU A 661 12.83 -17.58 -24.86
C GLU A 661 11.81 -16.54 -25.35
N VAL A 662 12.16 -15.26 -25.17
CA VAL A 662 11.34 -14.11 -25.58
C VAL A 662 11.36 -14.02 -27.12
N THR A 663 10.35 -14.58 -27.78
CA THR A 663 10.12 -14.33 -29.21
C THR A 663 9.33 -13.02 -29.41
N PRO A 664 9.49 -12.32 -30.55
CA PRO A 664 8.71 -11.12 -30.85
C PRO A 664 7.19 -11.35 -30.79
N GLU A 665 6.74 -12.51 -31.24
CA GLU A 665 5.33 -12.94 -31.22
C GLU A 665 4.80 -13.08 -29.77
N ASN A 666 5.61 -13.63 -28.85
CA ASN A 666 5.27 -13.72 -27.43
C ASN A 666 5.23 -12.35 -26.74
N MET A 667 6.02 -11.37 -27.20
CA MET A 667 5.97 -9.99 -26.69
C MET A 667 4.70 -9.27 -27.14
N GLU A 668 4.32 -9.38 -28.41
CA GLU A 668 3.09 -8.75 -28.93
C GLU A 668 1.83 -9.30 -28.25
N ALA A 669 1.74 -10.63 -28.08
CA ALA A 669 0.62 -11.25 -27.36
C ALA A 669 0.55 -10.80 -25.89
N ARG A 670 1.70 -10.64 -25.23
CA ARG A 670 1.77 -10.12 -23.85
C ARG A 670 1.36 -8.65 -23.77
N ASP A 671 1.78 -7.82 -24.72
CA ASP A 671 1.42 -6.40 -24.77
C ASP A 671 -0.08 -6.20 -25.06
N ALA A 672 -0.66 -7.02 -25.94
CA ALA A 672 -2.09 -7.06 -26.20
C ALA A 672 -2.89 -7.42 -24.93
N PHE A 673 -2.48 -8.46 -24.22
CA PHE A 673 -3.10 -8.86 -22.96
C PHE A 673 -3.00 -7.75 -21.89
N MET A 674 -1.82 -7.14 -21.73
CA MET A 674 -1.64 -6.03 -20.78
C MET A 674 -2.51 -4.81 -21.14
N TRP A 675 -2.69 -4.55 -22.43
CA TRP A 675 -3.55 -3.47 -22.93
C TRP A 675 -5.03 -3.76 -22.66
N GLU A 676 -5.50 -4.97 -22.93
CA GLU A 676 -6.85 -5.43 -22.62
C GLU A 676 -7.19 -5.22 -21.14
N GLN A 677 -6.30 -5.67 -20.24
CA GLN A 677 -6.48 -5.53 -18.79
C GLN A 677 -6.49 -4.06 -18.34
N ASN A 678 -5.72 -3.18 -18.99
CA ASN A 678 -5.71 -1.74 -18.71
C ASN A 678 -7.02 -1.08 -19.13
N LEU A 679 -7.57 -1.46 -20.29
CA LEU A 679 -8.86 -0.94 -20.76
C LEU A 679 -10.03 -1.37 -19.86
N LEU A 680 -10.05 -2.64 -19.43
CA LEU A 680 -11.05 -3.13 -18.46
C LEU A 680 -10.97 -2.38 -17.13
N ASP A 681 -9.76 -2.11 -16.63
CA ASP A 681 -9.59 -1.32 -15.40
C ASP A 681 -10.14 0.11 -15.59
N ASN A 682 -9.86 0.77 -16.71
CA ASN A 682 -10.43 2.08 -17.00
C ASN A 682 -11.97 2.05 -17.11
N LEU A 683 -12.56 1.06 -17.78
CA LEU A 683 -14.01 0.91 -17.86
C LEU A 683 -14.64 0.69 -16.48
N LEU A 684 -14.07 -0.21 -15.67
CA LEU A 684 -14.55 -0.51 -14.33
C LEU A 684 -14.57 0.73 -13.44
N ASN A 685 -13.60 1.64 -13.59
CA ASN A 685 -13.53 2.83 -12.73
C ASN A 685 -14.62 3.89 -13.02
N PHE A 686 -15.38 3.76 -14.11
CA PHE A 686 -16.62 4.52 -14.25
C PHE A 686 -17.63 4.15 -13.15
N ALA A 687 -17.59 2.92 -12.61
CA ALA A 687 -18.38 2.52 -11.45
C ALA A 687 -17.95 3.23 -10.14
N GLY A 688 -16.96 4.12 -10.18
CA GLY A 688 -16.64 5.01 -9.06
C GLY A 688 -17.75 6.01 -8.73
N THR A 689 -18.69 6.27 -9.66
CA THR A 689 -19.87 7.11 -9.42
C THR A 689 -21.16 6.42 -9.90
N PRO A 690 -22.32 6.71 -9.31
CA PRO A 690 -23.60 6.11 -9.75
C PRO A 690 -23.90 6.36 -11.23
N LYS A 691 -23.56 7.55 -11.72
CA LYS A 691 -23.79 7.93 -13.11
C LYS A 691 -22.80 7.29 -14.07
N GLY A 692 -21.53 7.16 -13.66
CA GLY A 692 -20.54 6.44 -14.45
C GLY A 692 -20.89 4.96 -14.56
N MET A 693 -21.50 4.36 -13.54
CA MET A 693 -22.05 3.00 -13.62
C MET A 693 -23.08 2.85 -14.75
N LEU A 694 -23.97 3.84 -14.92
CA LEU A 694 -24.94 3.83 -16.03
C LEU A 694 -24.25 3.97 -17.40
N LEU A 695 -23.20 4.80 -17.50
CA LEU A 695 -22.40 4.91 -18.73
C LEU A 695 -21.66 3.60 -19.05
N LEU A 696 -21.11 2.93 -18.03
CA LEU A 696 -20.50 1.61 -18.19
C LEU A 696 -21.52 0.59 -18.70
N GLN A 697 -22.76 0.59 -18.16
CA GLN A 697 -23.82 -0.29 -18.64
C GLN A 697 -24.17 -0.05 -20.11
N GLN A 698 -24.19 1.21 -20.57
CA GLN A 698 -24.46 1.54 -21.97
C GLN A 698 -23.42 0.93 -22.92
N THR A 699 -22.19 0.65 -22.44
CA THR A 699 -21.17 -0.01 -23.25
C THR A 699 -21.43 -1.51 -23.48
N GLY A 700 -22.22 -2.14 -22.61
CA GLY A 700 -22.45 -3.59 -22.63
C GLY A 700 -21.30 -4.45 -22.11
N VAL A 701 -20.20 -3.86 -21.60
CA VAL A 701 -18.97 -4.58 -21.15
C VAL A 701 -18.96 -4.83 -19.62
N ILE A 702 -20.13 -4.79 -18.98
CA ILE A 702 -20.24 -4.88 -17.52
C ILE A 702 -19.81 -6.25 -16.99
N ASN A 703 -20.11 -7.33 -17.71
CA ASN A 703 -19.81 -8.69 -17.27
C ASN A 703 -18.30 -8.92 -17.21
N GLU A 704 -17.59 -8.45 -18.23
CA GLU A 704 -16.14 -8.57 -18.36
C GLU A 704 -15.42 -7.69 -17.34
N CYS A 705 -15.93 -6.47 -17.08
CA CYS A 705 -15.40 -5.61 -16.02
C CYS A 705 -15.57 -6.23 -14.63
N VAL A 706 -16.72 -6.86 -14.35
CA VAL A 706 -16.97 -7.53 -13.06
C VAL A 706 -16.14 -8.80 -12.92
N ALA A 707 -15.98 -9.58 -13.99
CA ALA A 707 -15.09 -10.75 -14.01
C ALA A 707 -13.62 -10.35 -13.77
N TYR A 708 -13.15 -9.26 -14.41
CA TYR A 708 -11.85 -8.66 -14.15
C TYR A 708 -11.69 -8.25 -12.68
N MET A 709 -12.68 -7.52 -12.14
CA MET A 709 -12.70 -7.11 -10.74
C MET A 709 -12.59 -8.31 -9.79
N TYR A 710 -13.37 -9.37 -10.04
CA TYR A 710 -13.36 -10.58 -9.23
C TYR A 710 -12.01 -11.33 -9.32
N GLY A 711 -11.42 -11.44 -10.52
CA GLY A 711 -10.09 -12.01 -10.71
C GLY A 711 -8.99 -11.27 -9.95
N ARG A 712 -9.12 -9.94 -9.80
CA ARG A 712 -8.19 -9.14 -8.97
C ARG A 712 -8.48 -9.24 -7.48
N TYR A 713 -9.76 -9.30 -7.09
CA TYR A 713 -10.21 -9.46 -5.71
C TYR A 713 -9.66 -10.76 -5.09
N THR A 714 -9.80 -11.88 -5.80
CA THR A 714 -9.29 -13.20 -5.36
C THR A 714 -7.78 -13.22 -5.18
N LYS A 715 -7.05 -12.50 -6.04
CA LYS A 715 -5.58 -12.32 -5.96
C LYS A 715 -5.14 -11.27 -4.92
N LYS A 716 -6.08 -10.63 -4.21
CA LYS A 716 -5.82 -9.57 -3.21
C LYS A 716 -4.96 -8.42 -3.74
N LEU A 717 -5.14 -8.07 -5.01
CA LEU A 717 -4.35 -7.03 -5.66
C LEU A 717 -4.87 -5.63 -5.28
N GLN A 718 -3.95 -4.69 -5.09
CA GLN A 718 -4.29 -3.28 -4.81
C GLN A 718 -4.93 -2.61 -6.05
N VAL A 719 -5.88 -1.71 -5.80
CA VAL A 719 -6.61 -0.94 -6.84
C VAL A 719 -5.87 0.34 -7.21
N SER A 720 -5.16 0.92 -6.24
CA SER A 720 -4.27 2.07 -6.45
C SER A 720 -3.08 2.01 -5.49
N LYS A 721 -2.04 2.80 -5.75
CA LYS A 721 -0.85 2.90 -4.87
C LYS A 721 -1.19 3.41 -3.46
N MET A 722 -2.31 4.12 -3.31
CA MET A 722 -2.75 4.73 -2.04
C MET A 722 -3.87 3.93 -1.35
N GLU A 723 -4.53 3.01 -2.06
CA GLU A 723 -5.62 2.18 -1.52
C GLU A 723 -5.19 0.72 -1.37
N LYS A 724 -5.07 0.29 -0.11
CA LYS A 724 -4.65 -1.08 0.24
C LYS A 724 -5.65 -2.15 -0.25
N PHE A 725 -6.95 -1.82 -0.35
CA PHE A 725 -8.04 -2.64 -0.92
C PHE A 725 -9.22 -1.72 -1.33
N GLY A 726 -9.47 -1.54 -2.64
CA GLY A 726 -10.34 -0.44 -3.15
C GLY A 726 -11.64 -0.83 -3.85
N TYR A 727 -11.94 -2.12 -4.05
CA TYR A 727 -13.15 -2.50 -4.82
C TYR A 727 -14.46 -2.43 -4.03
N GLY A 728 -14.44 -2.21 -2.71
CA GLY A 728 -15.66 -2.20 -1.89
C GLY A 728 -16.72 -1.22 -2.39
N THR A 729 -16.32 0.04 -2.63
CA THR A 729 -17.21 1.06 -3.19
C THR A 729 -17.71 0.70 -4.58
N MET A 730 -16.85 0.14 -5.44
CA MET A 730 -17.25 -0.29 -6.79
C MET A 730 -18.26 -1.43 -6.75
N VAL A 731 -18.07 -2.41 -5.86
CA VAL A 731 -19.02 -3.53 -5.67
C VAL A 731 -20.38 -2.98 -5.27
N THR A 732 -20.45 -2.03 -4.33
CA THR A 732 -21.72 -1.38 -3.95
C THR A 732 -22.38 -0.64 -5.11
N GLN A 733 -21.60 0.04 -5.97
CA GLN A 733 -22.15 0.75 -7.13
C GLN A 733 -22.62 -0.20 -8.24
N VAL A 734 -21.86 -1.27 -8.49
CA VAL A 734 -22.23 -2.32 -9.43
C VAL A 734 -23.51 -3.01 -8.97
N SER A 735 -23.57 -3.43 -7.70
CA SER A 735 -24.74 -4.10 -7.12
C SER A 735 -25.96 -3.18 -7.08
N ALA A 736 -25.80 -1.86 -7.03
CA ALA A 736 -26.92 -0.92 -7.04
C ALA A 736 -27.82 -0.99 -8.29
N THR A 737 -27.40 -1.73 -9.32
CA THR A 737 -28.13 -1.91 -10.57
C THR A 737 -28.42 -3.38 -10.85
N ALA A 738 -29.58 -3.68 -11.45
CA ALA A 738 -29.95 -5.06 -11.80
C ALA A 738 -28.92 -5.75 -12.73
N PRO A 739 -28.46 -5.14 -13.85
CA PRO A 739 -27.43 -5.76 -14.69
C PRO A 739 -26.10 -5.99 -13.97
N GLY A 740 -25.71 -5.09 -13.05
CA GLY A 740 -24.49 -5.26 -12.28
C GLY A 740 -24.60 -6.35 -11.22
N MET A 741 -25.75 -6.48 -10.57
CA MET A 741 -26.03 -7.60 -9.67
C MET A 741 -26.03 -8.94 -10.41
N ALA A 742 -26.64 -9.01 -11.60
CA ALA A 742 -26.59 -10.19 -12.46
C ALA A 742 -25.15 -10.57 -12.84
N ALA A 743 -24.30 -9.58 -13.16
CA ALA A 743 -22.88 -9.80 -13.43
C ALA A 743 -22.09 -10.31 -12.22
N LEU A 744 -22.40 -9.81 -11.01
CA LEU A 744 -21.80 -10.31 -9.76
C LEU A 744 -22.22 -11.76 -9.47
N GLN A 745 -23.46 -12.12 -9.80
CA GLN A 745 -23.93 -13.50 -9.65
C GLN A 745 -23.25 -14.43 -10.66
N SER A 746 -23.22 -14.05 -11.95
CA SER A 746 -22.68 -14.89 -13.03
C SER A 746 -21.16 -15.07 -12.95
N SER A 747 -20.43 -14.07 -12.45
CA SER A 747 -18.96 -14.16 -12.22
C SER A 747 -18.56 -15.11 -11.09
N GLY A 748 -19.51 -15.58 -10.27
CA GLY A 748 -19.24 -16.39 -9.08
C GLY A 748 -18.82 -15.59 -7.85
N PHE A 749 -18.82 -14.26 -7.92
CA PHE A 749 -18.49 -13.39 -6.78
C PHE A 749 -19.43 -13.64 -5.59
N ILE A 750 -20.74 -13.69 -5.84
CA ILE A 750 -21.74 -13.93 -4.77
C ILE A 750 -21.51 -15.29 -4.12
N LYS A 751 -21.32 -16.35 -4.91
CA LYS A 751 -21.06 -17.70 -4.42
C LYS A 751 -19.80 -17.76 -3.56
N ALA A 752 -18.72 -17.13 -3.99
CA ALA A 752 -17.49 -17.08 -3.20
C ALA A 752 -17.69 -16.31 -1.89
N LEU A 753 -18.39 -15.18 -1.94
CA LEU A 753 -18.68 -14.37 -0.76
C LEU A 753 -19.57 -15.09 0.25
N THR A 754 -20.62 -15.80 -0.18
CA THR A 754 -21.47 -16.59 0.73
C THR A 754 -20.72 -17.78 1.31
N THR A 755 -19.86 -18.43 0.53
CA THR A 755 -19.03 -19.55 0.98
C THR A 755 -18.01 -19.10 2.03
N GLU A 756 -17.30 -17.99 1.80
CA GLU A 756 -16.35 -17.43 2.77
C GLU A 756 -17.06 -16.90 4.03
N MET A 757 -18.23 -16.29 3.88
CA MET A 757 -19.04 -15.85 5.02
C MET A 757 -19.46 -17.05 5.87
N TRP A 758 -19.97 -18.11 5.23
CA TRP A 758 -20.38 -19.34 5.92
C TRP A 758 -19.20 -20.02 6.61
N SER A 759 -18.02 -20.08 5.97
CA SER A 759 -16.85 -20.68 6.61
C SER A 759 -16.39 -19.91 7.86
N VAL A 760 -16.63 -18.61 7.93
CA VAL A 760 -16.31 -17.81 9.13
C VAL A 760 -17.38 -17.95 10.22
N LEU A 761 -18.65 -18.10 9.85
CA LEU A 761 -19.76 -18.25 10.80
C LEU A 761 -19.86 -19.67 11.37
N GLU A 762 -19.62 -20.69 10.54
CA GLU A 762 -19.94 -22.08 10.85
C GLU A 762 -18.72 -23.02 10.83
N CYS A 763 -17.53 -22.57 10.39
CA CYS A 763 -16.32 -23.40 10.31
C CYS A 763 -15.11 -22.78 11.05
N GLY A 764 -14.15 -23.62 11.46
CA GLY A 764 -12.93 -23.21 12.14
C GLY A 764 -11.91 -22.55 11.21
N LYS A 765 -11.06 -21.66 11.75
CA LYS A 765 -10.05 -20.88 10.99
C LYS A 765 -8.98 -21.71 10.27
N ASP A 766 -8.80 -22.98 10.63
CA ASP A 766 -7.72 -23.86 10.15
C ASP A 766 -8.21 -24.98 9.21
N ASP A 767 -9.48 -24.95 8.81
CA ASP A 767 -10.10 -26.07 8.12
C ASP A 767 -9.89 -26.02 6.59
N HIS A 768 -9.22 -27.05 6.08
CA HIS A 768 -9.23 -27.40 4.66
C HIS A 768 -10.69 -27.78 4.27
N PRO A 769 -11.17 -27.51 3.04
CA PRO A 769 -12.58 -27.75 2.62
C PRO A 769 -13.11 -29.21 2.80
N SER A 770 -12.27 -30.16 3.22
CA SER A 770 -12.64 -31.55 3.48
C SER A 770 -13.01 -31.87 4.93
N VAL A 771 -12.69 -31.02 5.91
CA VAL A 771 -12.96 -31.25 7.35
C VAL A 771 -13.44 -29.94 7.98
N GLN A 772 -14.73 -29.82 8.28
CA GLN A 772 -15.31 -28.66 8.97
C GLN A 772 -15.38 -28.96 10.47
N ARG A 773 -14.70 -28.18 11.30
CA ARG A 773 -14.77 -28.21 12.76
C ARG A 773 -15.48 -26.93 13.24
N PRO A 774 -16.28 -26.98 14.32
CA PRO A 774 -16.87 -25.78 14.89
C PRO A 774 -15.80 -24.79 15.37
N ALA A 775 -16.00 -23.49 15.12
CA ALA A 775 -15.12 -22.44 15.62
C ALA A 775 -15.30 -22.25 17.14
N PRO A 776 -14.24 -21.94 17.91
CA PRO A 776 -14.37 -21.58 19.32
C PRO A 776 -15.17 -20.26 19.47
N TYR A 777 -16.17 -20.28 20.34
CA TYR A 777 -17.13 -19.21 20.62
C TYR A 777 -16.53 -17.79 20.67
N PRO A 778 -16.97 -16.85 19.82
CA PRO A 778 -16.68 -15.43 20.00
C PRO A 778 -17.60 -14.82 21.07
N THR A 779 -17.01 -14.23 22.11
CA THR A 779 -17.73 -13.60 23.24
C THR A 779 -18.49 -12.31 22.89
N GLN A 780 -18.63 -11.94 21.61
CA GLN A 780 -19.35 -10.73 21.19
C GLN A 780 -20.24 -10.98 19.96
N PRO A 781 -21.44 -10.37 19.90
CA PRO A 781 -22.46 -10.64 18.87
C PRO A 781 -22.13 -10.13 17.46
N MET A 782 -20.86 -9.83 17.15
CA MET A 782 -20.23 -9.90 15.83
C MET A 782 -18.71 -9.67 16.03
N ASP A 783 -17.92 -10.75 15.99
CA ASP A 783 -16.45 -10.67 15.99
C ASP A 783 -15.95 -9.73 14.86
N ARG A 784 -14.75 -9.18 15.04
CA ARG A 784 -14.08 -8.32 14.05
C ARG A 784 -13.93 -9.01 12.68
N ILE A 785 -13.98 -10.34 12.67
CA ILE A 785 -13.83 -11.19 11.49
C ILE A 785 -15.14 -11.33 10.71
N THR A 786 -16.27 -11.57 11.38
CA THR A 786 -17.60 -11.66 10.75
C THR A 786 -18.09 -10.30 10.26
N HIS A 787 -17.67 -9.21 10.93
CA HIS A 787 -18.03 -7.84 10.57
C HIS A 787 -17.71 -7.48 9.11
N LYS A 788 -16.57 -7.95 8.57
CA LYS A 788 -16.20 -7.71 7.17
C LYS A 788 -17.23 -8.31 6.21
N TYR A 789 -17.65 -9.55 6.45
CA TYR A 789 -18.60 -10.27 5.60
C TYR A 789 -20.00 -9.71 5.72
N PHE A 790 -20.40 -9.29 6.92
CA PHE A 790 -21.64 -8.56 7.13
C PHE A 790 -21.68 -7.27 6.31
N LEU A 791 -20.63 -6.43 6.37
CA LEU A 791 -20.56 -5.21 5.57
C LEU A 791 -20.60 -5.50 4.07
N ASN A 792 -19.94 -6.57 3.62
CA ASN A 792 -20.01 -6.98 2.21
C ASN A 792 -21.43 -7.38 1.78
N MET A 793 -22.17 -8.11 2.61
CA MET A 793 -23.58 -8.44 2.35
C MET A 793 -24.46 -7.20 2.32
N VAL A 794 -24.27 -6.28 3.28
CA VAL A 794 -24.99 -5.01 3.32
C VAL A 794 -24.72 -4.17 2.06
N ASN A 795 -23.45 -4.07 1.65
CA ASN A 795 -23.05 -3.36 0.43
C ASN A 795 -23.64 -3.99 -0.83
N LEU A 796 -23.73 -5.32 -0.88
CA LEU A 796 -24.31 -6.04 -2.01
C LEU A 796 -25.83 -5.81 -2.09
N LEU A 797 -26.53 -5.81 -0.96
CA LEU A 797 -27.99 -5.79 -0.87
C LEU A 797 -28.57 -4.44 -0.44
N SER A 798 -27.80 -3.35 -0.53
CA SER A 798 -28.23 -2.02 -0.07
C SER A 798 -29.27 -1.35 -0.97
N ALA A 799 -29.44 -1.84 -2.20
CA ALA A 799 -30.33 -1.23 -3.20
C ALA A 799 -31.39 -2.23 -3.68
N PHE A 800 -32.64 -1.75 -3.81
CA PHE A 800 -33.75 -2.58 -4.25
C PHE A 800 -33.51 -3.31 -5.59
N PRO A 801 -32.93 -2.70 -6.64
CA PRO A 801 -32.65 -3.43 -7.89
C PRO A 801 -31.78 -4.66 -7.69
N ALA A 802 -30.81 -4.60 -6.77
CA ALA A 802 -29.94 -5.72 -6.42
C ALA A 802 -30.75 -6.86 -5.80
N VAL A 803 -31.58 -6.50 -4.82
CA VAL A 803 -32.42 -7.44 -4.07
C VAL A 803 -33.43 -8.09 -5.00
N TYR A 804 -34.11 -7.29 -5.84
CA TYR A 804 -35.08 -7.78 -6.80
C TYR A 804 -34.44 -8.76 -7.79
N GLU A 805 -33.27 -8.45 -8.35
CA GLU A 805 -32.58 -9.31 -9.31
C GLU A 805 -32.30 -10.72 -8.75
N VAL A 806 -31.91 -10.82 -7.47
CA VAL A 806 -31.54 -12.12 -6.87
C VAL A 806 -32.67 -12.82 -6.11
N LEU A 807 -33.75 -12.13 -5.75
CA LEU A 807 -34.85 -12.70 -4.95
C LEU A 807 -36.17 -12.83 -5.71
N ALA A 808 -36.43 -11.98 -6.71
CA ALA A 808 -37.73 -11.97 -7.37
C ALA A 808 -38.05 -13.34 -7.99
N ASN A 809 -39.21 -13.90 -7.64
CA ASN A 809 -39.68 -15.22 -8.05
C ASN A 809 -38.76 -16.41 -7.68
N GLN A 810 -37.80 -16.23 -6.77
CA GLN A 810 -36.95 -17.32 -6.28
C GLN A 810 -37.58 -17.99 -5.05
N PRO A 811 -37.93 -19.29 -5.10
CA PRO A 811 -38.43 -19.99 -3.92
C PRO A 811 -37.28 -20.32 -2.95
N LEU A 812 -37.60 -20.40 -1.65
CA LEU A 812 -36.67 -20.92 -0.65
C LEU A 812 -36.58 -22.45 -0.76
N LYS A 813 -35.38 -23.00 -0.57
CA LYS A 813 -35.13 -24.44 -0.74
C LYS A 813 -35.90 -25.30 0.27
N ASN A 814 -36.00 -24.88 1.54
CA ASN A 814 -36.74 -25.58 2.60
C ASN A 814 -36.58 -27.11 2.56
N LYS A 815 -35.34 -27.60 2.61
CA LYS A 815 -35.07 -29.04 2.51
C LYS A 815 -35.52 -29.78 3.78
N GLU A 816 -35.92 -31.04 3.60
CA GLU A 816 -36.23 -31.95 4.72
C GLU A 816 -34.98 -32.30 5.55
N SER A 817 -33.78 -32.23 4.95
CA SER A 817 -32.49 -32.39 5.64
C SER A 817 -31.38 -31.63 4.92
N TYR A 818 -30.38 -31.18 5.68
CA TYR A 818 -29.18 -30.52 5.17
C TYR A 818 -27.94 -31.30 5.63
N SER A 819 -26.96 -31.49 4.74
CA SER A 819 -25.65 -32.03 5.11
C SER A 819 -24.79 -30.93 5.73
N PHE A 820 -23.95 -31.26 6.72
CA PHE A 820 -22.98 -30.32 7.29
C PHE A 820 -22.03 -29.72 6.22
N ARG A 821 -21.73 -30.48 5.16
CA ARG A 821 -20.89 -30.03 4.03
C ARG A 821 -21.61 -29.11 3.05
N GLU A 822 -22.93 -29.04 3.10
CA GLU A 822 -23.71 -28.17 2.20
C GLU A 822 -23.58 -26.72 2.69
N MET A 823 -23.11 -25.82 1.82
CA MET A 823 -22.96 -24.39 2.11
C MET A 823 -23.92 -23.57 1.24
N PRO A 824 -24.43 -22.41 1.72
CA PRO A 824 -25.21 -21.49 0.89
C PRO A 824 -24.39 -20.96 -0.29
N GLU A 825 -24.92 -21.07 -1.50
CA GLU A 825 -24.26 -20.57 -2.71
C GLU A 825 -24.94 -19.31 -3.27
N THR A 826 -26.14 -18.99 -2.79
CA THR A 826 -26.98 -17.90 -3.30
C THR A 826 -27.59 -17.07 -2.17
N ILE A 827 -28.10 -15.88 -2.49
CA ILE A 827 -28.78 -15.03 -1.50
C ILE A 827 -30.07 -15.69 -0.96
N PRO A 828 -30.93 -16.34 -1.78
CA PRO A 828 -32.05 -17.13 -1.26
C PRO A 828 -31.61 -18.22 -0.26
N ASP A 829 -30.47 -18.89 -0.48
CA ASP A 829 -29.95 -19.89 0.47
C ASP A 829 -29.54 -19.27 1.80
N VAL A 830 -28.99 -18.06 1.77
CA VAL A 830 -28.67 -17.27 2.97
C VAL A 830 -29.94 -16.91 3.72
N ILE A 831 -31.01 -16.49 3.03
CA ILE A 831 -32.31 -16.20 3.66
C ILE A 831 -32.89 -17.47 4.27
N ASP A 832 -32.88 -18.59 3.53
CA ASP A 832 -33.43 -19.88 3.95
C ASP A 832 -32.75 -20.43 5.21
N ARG A 833 -31.42 -20.32 5.31
CA ARG A 833 -30.63 -20.97 6.37
C ARG A 833 -30.15 -20.06 7.49
N LEU A 834 -30.08 -18.73 7.29
CA LEU A 834 -29.63 -17.79 8.32
C LEU A 834 -30.73 -16.87 8.82
N ILE A 835 -31.79 -16.62 8.05
CA ILE A 835 -32.85 -15.67 8.43
C ILE A 835 -34.13 -16.40 8.85
N LEU A 836 -34.62 -17.31 8.00
CA LEU A 836 -35.88 -18.03 8.19
C LEU A 836 -35.61 -19.45 8.70
N VAL A 837 -35.00 -19.55 9.89
CA VAL A 837 -34.67 -20.80 10.57
C VAL A 837 -35.90 -21.38 11.28
N ASP A 838 -36.86 -21.87 10.50
CA ASP A 838 -38.22 -22.24 10.92
C ASP A 838 -38.50 -23.76 10.96
N SER A 839 -37.48 -24.60 10.77
CA SER A 839 -37.59 -26.06 10.86
C SER A 839 -36.43 -26.69 11.62
N GLU A 840 -36.66 -27.86 12.23
CA GLU A 840 -35.60 -28.63 12.90
C GLU A 840 -34.45 -28.95 11.93
N ALA A 841 -34.75 -29.26 10.68
CA ALA A 841 -33.74 -29.53 9.66
C ALA A 841 -32.78 -28.35 9.46
N LYS A 842 -33.28 -27.11 9.47
CA LYS A 842 -32.45 -25.90 9.36
C LYS A 842 -31.67 -25.64 10.64
N GLN A 843 -32.30 -25.81 11.80
CA GLN A 843 -31.65 -25.64 13.11
C GLN A 843 -30.48 -26.61 13.28
N HIS A 844 -30.67 -27.89 12.96
CA HIS A 844 -29.62 -28.92 12.99
C HIS A 844 -28.53 -28.72 11.93
N SER A 845 -28.76 -27.84 10.95
CA SER A 845 -27.77 -27.54 9.91
C SER A 845 -26.74 -26.48 10.32
N LEU A 846 -26.92 -25.83 11.49
CA LEU A 846 -26.07 -24.77 12.03
C LEU A 846 -25.33 -25.28 13.27
N PHE A 847 -24.01 -25.13 13.30
CA PHE A 847 -23.21 -25.36 14.50
C PHE A 847 -23.39 -24.22 15.50
N ASN A 848 -23.48 -22.98 14.99
CA ASN A 848 -23.62 -21.77 15.81
C ASN A 848 -25.00 -21.13 15.64
N LEU A 849 -26.07 -21.88 15.97
CA LEU A 849 -27.47 -21.50 15.73
C LEU A 849 -27.80 -20.05 16.12
N GLU A 850 -27.50 -19.65 17.36
CA GLU A 850 -27.84 -18.31 17.86
C GLU A 850 -27.07 -17.21 17.11
N GLU A 851 -25.75 -17.32 16.98
CA GLU A 851 -24.93 -16.29 16.33
C GLU A 851 -25.25 -16.13 14.85
N SER A 852 -25.44 -17.25 14.14
CA SER A 852 -25.76 -17.26 12.72
C SER A 852 -27.16 -16.74 12.44
N ASN A 853 -28.12 -17.03 13.32
CA ASN A 853 -29.46 -16.46 13.21
C ASN A 853 -29.48 -14.97 13.60
N VAL A 854 -28.71 -14.53 14.62
CA VAL A 854 -28.52 -13.10 14.92
C VAL A 854 -27.90 -12.37 13.73
N PHE A 855 -26.89 -12.95 13.08
CA PHE A 855 -26.30 -12.41 11.85
C PHE A 855 -27.37 -12.22 10.77
N GLY A 856 -28.16 -13.26 10.50
CA GLY A 856 -29.22 -13.22 9.49
C GLY A 856 -30.32 -12.22 9.82
N LEU A 857 -30.80 -12.17 11.07
CA LEU A 857 -31.80 -11.20 11.51
C LEU A 857 -31.28 -9.77 11.42
N ARG A 858 -30.01 -9.52 11.75
CA ARG A 858 -29.40 -8.19 11.56
C ARG A 858 -29.32 -7.80 10.10
N LEU A 859 -29.01 -8.74 9.20
CA LEU A 859 -29.05 -8.51 7.76
C LEU A 859 -30.48 -8.20 7.30
N LEU A 860 -31.48 -8.99 7.73
CA LEU A 860 -32.89 -8.73 7.44
C LEU A 860 -33.31 -7.34 7.91
N SER A 861 -32.85 -6.91 9.09
CA SER A 861 -33.14 -5.59 9.63
C SER A 861 -32.64 -4.44 8.73
N VAL A 862 -31.54 -4.67 8.00
CA VAL A 862 -31.06 -3.74 6.98
C VAL A 862 -31.96 -3.79 5.75
N LEU A 863 -32.26 -4.99 5.23
CA LEU A 863 -33.10 -5.19 4.04
C LEU A 863 -34.48 -4.52 4.17
N VAL A 864 -35.16 -4.73 5.30
CA VAL A 864 -36.51 -4.16 5.56
C VAL A 864 -36.50 -2.65 5.78
N SER A 865 -35.34 -2.00 5.78
CA SER A 865 -35.26 -0.54 5.81
C SER A 865 -35.65 0.09 4.47
N CYS A 866 -35.59 -0.69 3.38
CA CYS A 866 -36.15 -0.32 2.08
C CYS A 866 -37.58 -0.85 1.97
N LEU A 867 -38.55 0.03 1.72
CA LEU A 867 -39.97 -0.35 1.62
C LEU A 867 -40.21 -1.36 0.50
N ASP A 868 -39.63 -1.14 -0.69
CA ASP A 868 -39.79 -2.05 -1.84
C ASP A 868 -39.22 -3.44 -1.55
N THR A 869 -38.09 -3.49 -0.84
CA THR A 869 -37.48 -4.76 -0.38
C THR A 869 -38.36 -5.46 0.65
N LEU A 870 -38.90 -4.72 1.64
CA LEU A 870 -39.83 -5.26 2.62
C LEU A 870 -41.07 -5.87 1.94
N LEU A 871 -41.68 -5.14 1.01
CA LEU A 871 -42.86 -5.61 0.27
C LEU A 871 -42.54 -6.87 -0.55
N LEU A 872 -41.39 -6.93 -1.21
CA LEU A 872 -40.94 -8.11 -1.93
C LEU A 872 -40.78 -9.33 -1.00
N LEU A 873 -40.08 -9.16 0.11
CA LEU A 873 -39.85 -10.23 1.08
C LEU A 873 -41.16 -10.70 1.73
N GLU A 874 -42.06 -9.78 2.07
CA GLU A 874 -43.35 -10.11 2.66
C GLU A 874 -44.25 -10.85 1.68
N THR A 875 -44.37 -10.38 0.44
CA THR A 875 -45.21 -11.02 -0.58
C THR A 875 -44.71 -12.40 -0.99
N GLN A 876 -43.39 -12.62 -1.07
CA GLN A 876 -42.82 -13.91 -1.47
C GLN A 876 -42.62 -14.89 -0.31
N TYR A 877 -42.18 -14.42 0.85
CA TYR A 877 -41.72 -15.28 1.94
C TYR A 877 -42.53 -15.14 3.23
N ARG A 878 -43.49 -14.20 3.30
CA ARG A 878 -44.34 -13.96 4.49
C ARG A 878 -43.50 -13.79 5.76
N ILE A 879 -42.50 -12.91 5.69
CA ILE A 879 -41.51 -12.74 6.76
C ILE A 879 -42.16 -12.32 8.08
N TRP A 880 -43.25 -11.56 8.05
CA TRP A 880 -43.98 -11.19 9.26
C TRP A 880 -44.57 -12.39 9.97
N ASP A 881 -45.30 -13.24 9.25
CA ASP A 881 -45.92 -14.45 9.83
C ASP A 881 -44.84 -15.37 10.42
N ARG A 882 -43.74 -15.56 9.69
CA ARG A 882 -42.62 -16.42 10.13
C ARG A 882 -41.91 -15.87 11.37
N LEU A 883 -41.67 -14.56 11.44
CA LEU A 883 -41.03 -13.95 12.61
C LEU A 883 -41.95 -14.00 13.84
N LEU A 884 -43.26 -13.78 13.66
CA LEU A 884 -44.24 -13.89 14.74
C LEU A 884 -44.38 -15.34 15.23
N GLU A 885 -44.44 -16.32 14.32
CA GLU A 885 -44.44 -17.74 14.66
C GLU A 885 -43.18 -18.13 15.44
N ALA A 886 -41.99 -17.71 14.97
CA ALA A 886 -40.74 -17.94 15.67
C ALA A 886 -40.70 -17.26 17.06
N GLN A 887 -41.36 -16.12 17.23
CA GLN A 887 -41.52 -15.47 18.53
C GLN A 887 -42.40 -16.29 19.47
N MET A 888 -43.51 -16.83 18.96
CA MET A 888 -44.45 -17.67 19.72
C MET A 888 -43.87 -19.03 20.10
N ASN A 889 -43.01 -19.59 19.26
CA ASN A 889 -42.28 -20.81 19.58
C ASN A 889 -41.22 -20.59 20.67
N ASN A 890 -40.84 -19.33 20.96
CA ASN A 890 -39.88 -18.97 21.99
C ASN A 890 -40.57 -18.62 23.33
N CYS A 891 -41.63 -19.33 23.71
CA CYS A 891 -42.38 -19.13 24.95
C CYS A 891 -42.04 -20.16 26.03
N MET A 892 -42.02 -19.73 27.29
CA MET A 892 -41.99 -20.63 28.44
C MET A 892 -43.35 -21.35 28.61
N GLU A 893 -43.40 -22.39 29.44
CA GLU A 893 -44.62 -23.20 29.70
C GLU A 893 -45.86 -22.38 30.11
N LYS A 894 -45.67 -21.16 30.61
CA LYS A 894 -46.73 -20.22 31.00
C LYS A 894 -47.22 -19.29 29.87
N GLY A 895 -46.65 -19.38 28.67
CA GLY A 895 -46.98 -18.53 27.52
C GLY A 895 -46.29 -17.16 27.50
N GLU A 896 -45.33 -16.91 28.40
CA GLU A 896 -44.48 -15.72 28.38
C GLU A 896 -43.28 -15.95 27.44
N VAL A 897 -43.02 -15.01 26.54
CA VAL A 897 -41.90 -15.08 25.59
C VAL A 897 -40.57 -14.94 26.34
N MET A 898 -39.60 -15.82 26.07
CA MET A 898 -38.25 -15.74 26.59
C MET A 898 -37.51 -14.56 25.95
N VAL A 899 -36.94 -13.69 26.80
CA VAL A 899 -36.18 -12.51 26.36
C VAL A 899 -34.70 -12.87 26.21
N ASP A 900 -34.32 -13.22 24.99
CA ASP A 900 -32.95 -13.48 24.55
C ASP A 900 -32.54 -12.56 23.38
N ALA A 901 -31.31 -12.70 22.86
CA ALA A 901 -30.81 -11.90 21.75
C ALA A 901 -31.66 -12.02 20.47
N LEU A 902 -32.22 -13.21 20.18
CA LEU A 902 -33.04 -13.45 19.00
C LEU A 902 -34.41 -12.77 19.13
N SER A 903 -35.05 -12.90 20.29
CA SER A 903 -36.34 -12.29 20.61
C SER A 903 -36.30 -10.77 20.53
N ILE A 904 -35.17 -10.15 20.92
CA ILE A 904 -34.93 -8.71 20.84
C ILE A 904 -34.75 -8.28 19.39
N GLU A 905 -33.92 -8.99 18.61
CA GLU A 905 -33.72 -8.66 17.19
C GLU A 905 -35.01 -8.84 16.38
N ARG A 906 -35.79 -9.90 16.62
CA ARG A 906 -37.11 -10.10 16.00
C ARG A 906 -38.08 -8.98 16.37
N THR A 907 -38.16 -8.63 17.64
CA THR A 907 -38.99 -7.49 18.11
C THR A 907 -38.59 -6.19 17.41
N HIS A 908 -37.29 -5.92 17.27
CA HIS A 908 -36.78 -4.76 16.55
C HIS A 908 -37.18 -4.75 15.07
N ILE A 909 -37.11 -5.89 14.39
CA ILE A 909 -37.49 -6.02 12.97
C ILE A 909 -39.00 -5.86 12.79
N LEU A 910 -39.82 -6.50 13.64
CA LEU A 910 -41.28 -6.41 13.59
C LEU A 910 -41.76 -4.97 13.81
N VAL A 911 -41.17 -4.25 14.78
CA VAL A 911 -41.47 -2.83 14.96
C VAL A 911 -41.02 -2.02 13.75
N ARG A 912 -39.75 -2.17 13.33
CA ARG A 912 -39.17 -1.39 12.22
C ARG A 912 -39.94 -1.55 10.92
N SER A 913 -40.38 -2.77 10.60
CA SER A 913 -41.09 -3.08 9.35
C SER A 913 -42.56 -2.67 9.39
N TYR A 914 -43.17 -2.55 10.57
CA TYR A 914 -44.57 -2.16 10.70
C TYR A 914 -44.78 -0.63 10.75
N VAL A 915 -43.86 0.12 11.37
CA VAL A 915 -44.00 1.58 11.54
C VAL A 915 -43.29 2.37 10.43
N ILE A 916 -43.82 3.55 10.08
CA ILE A 916 -43.31 4.45 9.02
C ILE A 916 -42.63 5.68 9.66
N GLY A 917 -41.61 6.25 9.00
CA GLY A 917 -40.89 7.47 9.45
C GLY A 917 -39.35 7.36 9.47
N GLY A 918 -38.63 8.44 9.79
CA GLY A 918 -37.18 8.42 10.03
C GLY A 918 -36.78 8.01 11.46
N PRO A 919 -35.47 8.00 11.79
CA PRO A 919 -34.97 7.65 13.13
C PRO A 919 -35.51 8.52 14.28
N ARG A 920 -36.00 9.73 13.98
CA ARG A 920 -36.62 10.65 14.95
C ARG A 920 -38.15 10.59 14.95
N GLU A 921 -38.74 9.86 14.03
CA GLU A 921 -40.20 9.74 13.82
C GLU A 921 -40.73 8.35 14.20
N ARG A 922 -39.83 7.41 14.54
CA ARG A 922 -40.14 6.06 15.01
C ARG A 922 -39.50 5.86 16.38
N ILE A 923 -40.15 5.09 17.23
CA ILE A 923 -39.55 4.60 18.47
C ILE A 923 -39.20 3.14 18.23
N LEU A 924 -37.90 2.85 18.04
CA LEU A 924 -37.42 1.48 17.85
C LEU A 924 -36.91 0.91 19.18
N PRO A 925 -37.20 -0.36 19.50
CA PRO A 925 -36.68 -1.00 20.70
C PRO A 925 -35.15 -1.12 20.65
N PRO A 926 -34.47 -1.09 21.82
CA PRO A 926 -33.04 -1.32 21.91
C PRO A 926 -32.68 -2.73 21.46
N ARG A 927 -31.42 -2.95 21.08
CA ARG A 927 -30.88 -4.26 20.65
C ARG A 927 -30.01 -4.96 21.70
N THR A 928 -29.95 -4.40 22.89
CA THR A 928 -29.10 -4.86 23.99
C THR A 928 -29.92 -4.90 25.28
N LEU A 929 -29.59 -5.86 26.14
CA LEU A 929 -30.13 -5.95 27.49
C LEU A 929 -29.43 -4.93 28.40
N SER A 930 -30.17 -4.36 29.33
CA SER A 930 -29.62 -3.47 30.37
C SER A 930 -29.17 -4.33 31.56
N GLU A 931 -27.89 -4.28 31.90
CA GLU A 931 -27.33 -5.05 33.03
C GLU A 931 -27.71 -4.46 34.39
N ASP A 932 -28.04 -3.16 34.44
CA ASP A 932 -28.24 -2.39 35.68
C ASP A 932 -29.72 -2.26 36.13
N GLN A 933 -30.67 -2.97 35.49
CA GLN A 933 -32.11 -2.83 35.74
C GLN A 933 -32.77 -4.14 36.20
N GLU A 934 -33.78 -4.06 37.08
CA GLU A 934 -34.58 -5.23 37.52
C GLU A 934 -35.33 -5.90 36.36
N GLU A 935 -35.73 -5.13 35.36
CA GLU A 935 -36.30 -5.61 34.09
C GLU A 935 -35.30 -5.29 32.97
N PRO A 936 -34.45 -6.25 32.54
CA PRO A 936 -33.35 -6.01 31.61
C PRO A 936 -33.79 -5.49 30.23
N PHE A 937 -35.07 -5.69 29.88
CA PHE A 937 -35.69 -5.21 28.66
C PHE A 937 -37.09 -4.63 28.96
N PRO A 938 -37.19 -3.32 29.31
CA PRO A 938 -38.45 -2.69 29.74
C PRO A 938 -39.40 -2.34 28.57
N TRP A 939 -39.26 -3.02 27.42
CA TRP A 939 -39.99 -2.74 26.20
C TRP A 939 -40.92 -3.91 25.84
N PRO A 940 -42.17 -3.67 25.40
CA PRO A 940 -43.10 -4.75 25.09
C PRO A 940 -42.61 -5.63 23.94
N VAL A 941 -42.40 -6.93 24.19
CA VAL A 941 -42.06 -7.90 23.15
C VAL A 941 -43.22 -8.04 22.15
N VAL A 942 -42.94 -7.97 20.85
CA VAL A 942 -43.99 -8.01 19.82
C VAL A 942 -44.39 -9.44 19.50
N THR A 943 -45.65 -9.78 19.74
CA THR A 943 -46.22 -11.12 19.56
C THR A 943 -47.35 -11.17 18.53
N CYS A 944 -47.88 -10.00 18.14
CA CYS A 944 -48.85 -9.84 17.07
C CYS A 944 -48.82 -8.39 16.54
N PHE A 945 -49.51 -8.15 15.42
CA PHE A 945 -49.81 -6.81 14.94
C PHE A 945 -51.25 -6.39 15.32
N PRO A 946 -51.54 -5.08 15.51
CA PRO A 946 -50.62 -3.93 15.41
C PRO A 946 -49.60 -3.88 16.55
N VAL A 947 -48.46 -3.23 16.32
CA VAL A 947 -47.42 -3.09 17.35
C VAL A 947 -47.92 -2.29 18.56
N PRO A 948 -47.37 -2.53 19.77
CA PRO A 948 -47.67 -1.76 20.98
C PRO A 948 -47.52 -0.25 20.79
N LYS A 949 -48.35 0.54 21.49
CA LYS A 949 -48.43 2.00 21.31
C LYS A 949 -47.16 2.72 21.76
N GLU A 950 -46.37 2.09 22.62
CA GLU A 950 -45.07 2.53 23.12
C GLU A 950 -44.07 2.74 21.97
N TYR A 951 -44.25 2.04 20.84
CA TYR A 951 -43.42 2.19 19.64
C TYR A 951 -43.93 3.25 18.66
N ILE A 952 -45.10 3.83 18.91
CA ILE A 952 -45.75 4.83 18.04
C ILE A 952 -45.64 6.21 18.72
N PRO A 953 -44.79 7.12 18.21
CA PRO A 953 -44.64 8.43 18.82
C PRO A 953 -45.93 9.26 18.71
N ALA A 954 -46.22 10.01 19.78
CA ALA A 954 -47.35 10.93 19.82
C ALA A 954 -47.09 12.14 18.89
N VAL A 955 -47.80 12.22 17.77
CA VAL A 955 -47.68 13.36 16.85
C VAL A 955 -48.42 14.56 17.43
N SER A 956 -47.68 15.59 17.85
CA SER A 956 -48.24 16.91 18.14
C SER A 956 -48.79 17.53 16.86
N ARG A 957 -50.12 17.77 16.79
CA ARG A 957 -50.76 18.41 15.63
C ARG A 957 -50.12 19.77 15.35
N PRO A 958 -49.77 20.09 14.09
CA PRO A 958 -49.31 21.44 13.74
C PRO A 958 -50.39 22.46 14.09
N SER A 959 -49.98 23.60 14.66
CA SER A 959 -50.90 24.71 14.90
C SER A 959 -51.52 25.16 13.57
N ALA A 960 -52.85 25.28 13.51
CA ALA A 960 -53.61 25.54 12.30
C ALA A 960 -53.53 26.99 11.79
N LEU A 961 -52.33 27.58 11.75
CA LEU A 961 -52.11 28.90 11.17
C LEU A 961 -51.63 28.74 9.72
N LYS A 962 -52.59 28.74 8.79
CA LYS A 962 -52.33 28.90 7.35
C LYS A 962 -51.67 30.26 7.12
N GLN A 963 -50.35 30.29 6.99
CA GLN A 963 -49.64 31.38 6.32
C GLN A 963 -49.30 30.94 4.90
N ASP A 964 -49.61 31.80 3.93
CA ASP A 964 -49.32 31.58 2.53
C ASP A 964 -47.81 31.78 2.30
N ILE A 965 -47.10 30.72 1.96
CA ILE A 965 -45.64 30.69 1.88
C ILE A 965 -45.23 31.15 0.47
N ASP A 966 -44.21 32.01 0.36
CA ASP A 966 -43.68 32.46 -0.93
C ASP A 966 -43.26 31.29 -1.83
N LEU A 967 -42.80 30.19 -1.23
CA LEU A 967 -42.52 28.92 -1.90
C LEU A 967 -43.78 28.30 -2.54
N SER A 968 -44.91 28.24 -1.84
CA SER A 968 -46.17 27.73 -2.40
C SER A 968 -46.62 28.55 -3.61
N ARG A 969 -46.36 29.86 -3.60
CA ARG A 969 -46.65 30.75 -4.74
C ARG A 969 -45.68 30.51 -5.91
N ALA A 970 -44.40 30.30 -5.63
CA ALA A 970 -43.40 29.96 -6.65
C ALA A 970 -43.72 28.61 -7.33
N LEU A 971 -44.19 27.64 -6.55
CA LEU A 971 -44.62 26.31 -7.04
C LEU A 971 -45.93 26.35 -7.83
N SER A 972 -46.79 27.34 -7.60
CA SER A 972 -47.98 27.54 -8.43
C SER A 972 -47.70 28.23 -9.77
N ASN A 973 -46.53 28.87 -9.93
CA ASN A 973 -46.13 29.62 -11.12
C ASN A 973 -44.85 29.02 -11.75
N VAL A 974 -44.92 27.74 -12.10
CA VAL A 974 -43.79 27.03 -12.74
C VAL A 974 -43.62 27.52 -14.17
N ASN A 975 -42.42 28.00 -14.50
CA ASN A 975 -41.95 28.13 -15.87
C ASN A 975 -40.72 27.22 -16.03
N ASN A 976 -40.73 26.34 -17.03
CA ASN A 976 -39.74 25.28 -17.22
C ASN A 976 -38.38 25.85 -17.71
N THR A 977 -37.77 26.72 -16.90
CA THR A 977 -36.53 27.44 -17.20
C THR A 977 -35.51 27.27 -16.09
N ILE A 978 -34.23 27.47 -16.43
CA ILE A 978 -33.11 27.41 -15.47
C ILE A 978 -33.26 28.50 -14.40
N ASP A 979 -33.70 29.70 -14.80
CA ASP A 979 -33.91 30.84 -13.90
C ASP A 979 -34.97 30.54 -12.82
N TRP A 980 -36.01 29.77 -13.18
CA TRP A 980 -37.00 29.34 -12.21
C TRP A 980 -36.41 28.38 -11.19
N LEU A 981 -35.61 27.39 -11.62
CA LEU A 981 -34.93 26.47 -10.69
C LEU A 981 -34.02 27.22 -9.73
N ALA A 982 -33.29 28.23 -10.21
CA ALA A 982 -32.44 29.08 -9.38
C ALA A 982 -33.25 29.88 -8.35
N ASN A 983 -34.33 30.55 -8.78
CA ASN A 983 -35.23 31.29 -7.89
C ASN A 983 -35.97 30.38 -6.89
N CYS A 984 -36.41 29.20 -7.33
CA CYS A 984 -37.11 28.22 -6.50
C CYS A 984 -36.18 27.69 -5.41
N ARG A 985 -34.92 27.39 -5.76
CA ARG A 985 -33.86 27.02 -4.81
C ARG A 985 -33.60 28.13 -3.79
N GLU A 986 -33.42 29.37 -4.24
CA GLU A 986 -33.17 30.50 -3.35
C GLU A 986 -34.36 30.74 -2.41
N THR A 987 -35.58 30.69 -2.94
CA THR A 987 -36.82 30.82 -2.16
C THR A 987 -36.96 29.71 -1.13
N PHE A 988 -36.67 28.46 -1.50
CA PHE A 988 -36.69 27.32 -0.59
C PHE A 988 -35.66 27.49 0.54
N VAL A 989 -34.42 27.88 0.22
CA VAL A 989 -33.37 28.13 1.21
C VAL A 989 -33.78 29.25 2.17
N ASN A 990 -34.33 30.36 1.66
CA ASN A 990 -34.78 31.46 2.50
C ASN A 990 -35.93 31.03 3.44
N VAL A 991 -36.90 30.26 2.94
CA VAL A 991 -37.99 29.72 3.78
C VAL A 991 -37.45 28.75 4.83
N LEU A 992 -36.47 27.91 4.48
CA LEU A 992 -35.83 26.98 5.41
C LEU A 992 -35.10 27.71 6.54
N MET A 993 -34.44 28.83 6.24
CA MET A 993 -33.66 29.61 7.22
C MET A 993 -34.56 30.47 8.11
N ASP A 994 -35.58 31.12 7.55
CA ASP A 994 -36.36 32.15 8.26
C ASP A 994 -37.73 31.66 8.77
N LYS A 995 -38.31 30.61 8.17
CA LYS A 995 -39.69 30.14 8.43
C LYS A 995 -39.85 28.62 8.31
N HIS A 996 -38.93 27.85 8.88
CA HIS A 996 -38.96 26.38 8.80
C HIS A 996 -40.28 25.75 9.30
N ASP A 997 -40.90 26.33 10.33
CA ASP A 997 -42.21 25.87 10.87
C ASP A 997 -43.37 26.02 9.89
N ALA A 998 -43.22 26.83 8.84
CA ALA A 998 -44.25 27.01 7.81
C ALA A 998 -44.25 25.85 6.80
N LEU A 999 -43.14 25.13 6.63
CA LEU A 999 -43.03 24.03 5.66
C LEU A 999 -43.87 22.84 6.12
N ASN A 1000 -44.96 22.59 5.39
CA ASN A 1000 -45.78 21.40 5.57
C ASN A 1000 -45.42 20.33 4.52
N SER A 1001 -45.80 19.08 4.80
CA SER A 1001 -45.53 17.92 3.95
C SER A 1001 -46.11 18.06 2.54
N LYS A 1002 -47.22 18.78 2.35
CA LYS A 1002 -47.78 19.04 1.02
C LYS A 1002 -46.88 19.97 0.20
N THR A 1003 -46.45 21.10 0.75
CA THR A 1003 -45.57 22.05 0.05
C THR A 1003 -44.24 21.40 -0.35
N LEU A 1004 -43.69 20.51 0.48
CA LEU A 1004 -42.47 19.76 0.17
C LEU A 1004 -42.67 18.72 -0.94
N ALA A 1005 -43.83 18.04 -0.97
CA ALA A 1005 -44.18 17.13 -2.06
C ALA A 1005 -44.36 17.88 -3.39
N ASP A 1006 -45.12 18.99 -3.36
CA ASP A 1006 -45.33 19.85 -4.53
C ASP A 1006 -43.97 20.40 -5.05
N LEU A 1007 -43.05 20.76 -4.15
CA LEU A 1007 -41.68 21.19 -4.50
C LEU A 1007 -40.92 20.12 -5.28
N LEU A 1008 -40.89 18.89 -4.74
CA LEU A 1008 -40.18 17.78 -5.36
C LEU A 1008 -40.75 17.46 -6.74
N GLU A 1009 -42.07 17.37 -6.86
CA GLU A 1009 -42.74 17.04 -8.12
C GLU A 1009 -42.45 18.08 -9.21
N GLN A 1010 -42.60 19.37 -8.88
CA GLN A 1010 -42.37 20.43 -9.86
C GLN A 1010 -40.89 20.57 -10.25
N VAL A 1011 -39.95 20.46 -9.29
CA VAL A 1011 -38.52 20.54 -9.59
C VAL A 1011 -38.06 19.37 -10.48
N VAL A 1012 -38.50 18.14 -10.18
CA VAL A 1012 -38.17 16.97 -11.00
C VAL A 1012 -38.75 17.10 -12.41
N ASN A 1013 -39.99 17.56 -12.55
CA ASN A 1013 -40.60 17.80 -13.85
C ASN A 1013 -39.79 18.81 -14.67
N VAL A 1014 -39.44 19.97 -14.10
CA VAL A 1014 -38.66 21.00 -14.80
C VAL A 1014 -37.27 20.48 -15.20
N GLN A 1015 -36.58 19.77 -14.30
CA GLN A 1015 -35.28 19.17 -14.59
C GLN A 1015 -35.36 18.12 -15.70
N SER A 1016 -36.46 17.38 -15.78
CA SER A 1016 -36.67 16.36 -16.81
C SER A 1016 -36.90 16.94 -18.21
N GLU A 1017 -37.37 18.19 -18.33
CA GLU A 1017 -37.63 18.84 -19.61
C GLU A 1017 -36.44 19.64 -20.15
N LEU A 1018 -35.49 20.01 -19.29
CA LEU A 1018 -34.34 20.84 -19.67
C LEU A 1018 -33.18 20.00 -20.24
N PRO A 1019 -32.73 20.24 -21.49
CA PRO A 1019 -31.66 19.46 -22.13
C PRO A 1019 -30.34 19.44 -21.35
N GLU A 1020 -30.04 20.52 -20.61
CA GLU A 1020 -28.82 20.67 -19.80
C GLU A 1020 -28.77 19.73 -18.60
N PHE A 1021 -29.93 19.29 -18.12
CA PHE A 1021 -30.08 18.35 -17.01
C PHE A 1021 -30.42 16.92 -17.49
N GLN A 1022 -30.84 16.76 -18.75
CA GLN A 1022 -31.03 15.46 -19.42
C GLN A 1022 -29.68 14.83 -19.81
N ILE A 1023 -28.96 14.24 -18.85
CA ILE A 1023 -27.72 13.52 -19.19
C ILE A 1023 -27.98 12.06 -19.61
N ILE A 1024 -29.21 11.56 -19.42
CA ILE A 1024 -29.67 10.30 -19.99
C ILE A 1024 -30.89 10.65 -20.84
N PRO A 1025 -30.90 10.40 -22.15
CA PRO A 1025 -32.12 10.58 -22.94
C PRO A 1025 -33.17 9.63 -22.39
N THR A 1026 -34.17 10.16 -21.68
CA THR A 1026 -35.39 9.43 -21.38
C THR A 1026 -36.05 9.13 -22.71
N ARG A 1027 -35.83 7.92 -23.26
CA ARG A 1027 -36.63 7.43 -24.37
C ARG A 1027 -38.08 7.45 -23.88
N GLN A 1028 -38.92 8.29 -24.48
CA GLN A 1028 -40.36 8.13 -24.38
C GLN A 1028 -40.71 6.76 -24.98
N GLY A 1029 -40.79 5.76 -24.12
CA GLY A 1029 -41.39 4.49 -24.48
C GLY A 1029 -42.86 4.74 -24.74
N VAL A 1030 -43.31 4.52 -25.98
CA VAL A 1030 -44.75 4.43 -26.26
C VAL A 1030 -45.21 3.10 -25.65
N PHE A 1031 -45.55 3.13 -24.37
CA PHE A 1031 -46.13 1.99 -23.69
C PHE A 1031 -47.61 1.94 -24.06
N LYS A 1032 -48.04 0.81 -24.66
CA LYS A 1032 -49.47 0.56 -24.89
C LYS A 1032 -50.18 0.57 -23.54
N ASP A 1033 -51.36 1.21 -23.45
CA ASP A 1033 -52.20 1.30 -22.24
C ASP A 1033 -52.44 -0.06 -21.54
N SER A 1034 -52.36 -1.17 -22.29
CA SER A 1034 -52.44 -2.53 -21.74
C SER A 1034 -51.30 -2.87 -20.79
N PHE A 1035 -50.10 -2.29 -20.98
CA PHE A 1035 -48.92 -2.49 -20.14
C PHE A 1035 -49.03 -1.72 -18.83
N ILE A 1036 -49.56 -0.48 -18.88
CA ILE A 1036 -49.82 0.36 -17.70
C ILE A 1036 -50.95 -0.23 -16.85
N LYS A 1037 -52.00 -0.78 -17.47
CA LYS A 1037 -53.08 -1.49 -16.75
C LYS A 1037 -52.65 -2.80 -16.08
N ASN A 1038 -51.58 -3.43 -16.57
CA ASN A 1038 -51.00 -4.60 -15.89
C ASN A 1038 -50.13 -4.20 -14.71
N LEU A 1039 -49.41 -3.08 -14.80
CA LEU A 1039 -48.66 -2.51 -13.67
C LEU A 1039 -49.59 -2.06 -12.54
N SER A 1040 -50.72 -1.40 -12.84
CA SER A 1040 -51.67 -0.99 -11.79
C SER A 1040 -52.40 -2.16 -11.11
N ARG A 1041 -52.43 -3.35 -11.73
CA ARG A 1041 -52.92 -4.60 -11.11
C ARG A 1041 -51.88 -5.33 -10.26
N ILE A 1042 -50.61 -4.96 -10.39
CA ILE A 1042 -49.51 -5.48 -9.54
C ILE A 1042 -49.36 -4.61 -8.28
N PHE A 1043 -49.81 -3.35 -8.34
CA PHE A 1043 -49.80 -2.39 -7.22
C PHE A 1043 -51.15 -2.25 -6.48
N GLN A 1044 -52.13 -3.12 -6.77
CA GLN A 1044 -53.31 -3.39 -5.94
C GLN A 1044 -53.27 -4.85 -5.51
#